data_AF-A0A1Y1Q1X5-F1
#
_entry.id   AF-A0A1Y1Q1X5-F1
#
_cell.length_a   1.000
_cell.length_b   1.000
_cell.length_c   1.000
_cell.angle_alpha   90.00
_cell.angle_beta   90.00
_cell.angle_gamma   90.00
#
_symmetry.space_group_name_H-M   'P 1'
#
loop_
_entity.id
_entity.type
_entity.pdbx_description
1 polymer ?
#
loop_
_entity_poly.entity_id
_entity_poly.type
_entity_poly.pdbx_seq_one_letter_code
_entity_poly.pdbx_strand_id
1 'polypeptide(L)'
;MLQYILTQLVHPATNSKRVATVAQIGAANWPLVGELVNARLVVTRRDESNQMETVELVHEALITGWGRLGHWVDENREFRSWQDKLEEDIKRWESVKQDDGALLRGARLVEAEAQFAQIIVENERAFIAASVALREREKAKRRRLVMGSVVTAVVFIAVLSGWLWREVVQGNKLAQSFQQVEEQRNRAEQQRQEATKNLQEAQKTQSLFLADLSRQQIEQEHPVEGMLLALEGLPKDVNNPDRPYVVQAERNLYNALYNLREKFILQHDDSVTHATFSSNGRKVITASLDKVARLWDVENGQLLTTLQGHTNGIIHATFSPDEQQVATASIDKTVKLWDTTSGKLLFTLQEHTDIVRNIAFSPDGKSIVTASDDGTARLWNTSSGQLLFTLQGHLGAVWYAEFSPSGQKVVTASEDGTARLWNSSNGQLFAILRGNTEDPTIVRVYHATFSPDGQKLITSSRGEKPAQLWDVVNGRLFATLQGHEQRVNYASFSPDGQRVVTASDDETVCVWNVSSGQLLTTLKGHTGWVTYAAFSPDGREIVSASADNTVRLWDLSNRKLLATLRGITGTALHHVALSPDGRQVITASSDGTARLWYTVNGPLFTTLQGHTGSVNHAAFSPNGQQVITSSSIDKTARLWDTVSGQLFATLQGHTDSVRYAAFSPDGHKVITVSNDTTARLWNADNGQLMSTLQGHTGAIGHASFSLDGRRVVTASSDKTARVWDTESGQLIVTLKGHENGINYAEFSPDGQQVVTADGFYGDSADNTARLWDAFSGQQLAILQGHLSFLKHAEFSADGKKVVTASNDGTARLWDTTNGQLLFILLGHTQPVSHATFSPDGQKVATASLDNTVRLWDTNNGKLLDILQGHTDQVGYVAFSPNGQRIISTSSGDDTARLWDVDSRQLLATLQGHTDSVWHAEFSPDGQKIVTASMDGTARIWTIFPSTQSLIDKARQLKPRDLTPEQRKQFFLE
;
A
#
# COMPACT_ATOMS: atom_id res chain seq x y z
N MET A 1 20.29 -25.89 -20.95
CA MET A 1 20.35 -27.37 -20.94
C MET A 1 19.25 -27.96 -20.06
N LEU A 2 19.30 -27.88 -18.72
CA LEU A 2 18.27 -28.44 -17.83
C LEU A 2 16.81 -28.09 -18.21
N GLN A 3 16.53 -26.79 -18.42
CA GLN A 3 15.22 -26.30 -18.87
C GLN A 3 14.75 -26.97 -20.16
N TYR A 4 15.64 -27.09 -21.17
CA TYR A 4 15.34 -27.75 -22.44
C TYR A 4 15.01 -29.24 -22.25
N ILE A 5 15.79 -29.97 -21.45
CA ILE A 5 15.53 -31.40 -21.21
C ILE A 5 14.14 -31.58 -20.58
N LEU A 6 13.80 -30.81 -19.55
CA LEU A 6 12.55 -31.00 -18.83
C LEU A 6 11.31 -30.52 -19.62
N THR A 7 11.40 -29.44 -20.42
CA THR A 7 10.30 -29.03 -21.31
C THR A 7 10.09 -29.99 -22.49
N GLN A 8 11.11 -30.77 -22.88
CA GLN A 8 10.96 -31.85 -23.84
C GLN A 8 10.14 -33.04 -23.29
N LEU A 9 10.06 -33.22 -21.97
CA LEU A 9 9.33 -34.32 -21.30
C LEU A 9 7.87 -33.97 -20.91
N VAL A 10 7.33 -32.86 -21.39
CA VAL A 10 5.94 -32.44 -21.14
C VAL A 10 5.23 -32.22 -22.48
N HIS A 11 3.96 -32.65 -22.56
CA HIS A 11 3.08 -32.32 -23.69
C HIS A 11 2.48 -30.91 -23.52
N PRO A 12 2.67 -29.99 -24.49
CA PRO A 12 2.26 -28.59 -24.35
C PRO A 12 0.75 -28.35 -24.40
N ALA A 13 -0.04 -29.33 -24.88
CA ALA A 13 -1.50 -29.24 -24.98
C ALA A 13 -2.23 -29.80 -23.75
N THR A 14 -1.70 -30.86 -23.14
CA THR A 14 -2.34 -31.60 -22.04
C THR A 14 -1.67 -31.40 -20.68
N ASN A 15 -0.47 -30.79 -20.65
CA ASN A 15 0.41 -30.71 -19.48
C ASN A 15 0.68 -32.08 -18.80
N SER A 16 0.54 -33.17 -19.56
CA SER A 16 0.87 -34.54 -19.14
C SER A 16 2.34 -34.87 -19.44
N LYS A 17 2.88 -35.91 -18.80
CA LYS A 17 4.25 -36.36 -19.12
C LYS A 17 4.34 -36.91 -20.54
N ARG A 18 5.50 -36.70 -21.17
CA ARG A 18 5.86 -37.21 -22.51
C ARG A 18 7.12 -38.06 -22.40
N VAL A 19 7.16 -39.14 -23.17
CA VAL A 19 8.37 -39.95 -23.38
C VAL A 19 9.17 -39.32 -24.53
N ALA A 20 10.47 -39.09 -24.33
CA ALA A 20 11.38 -38.58 -25.35
C ALA A 20 12.55 -39.55 -25.60
N THR A 21 13.05 -39.56 -26.83
CA THR A 21 14.21 -40.37 -27.25
C THR A 21 15.53 -39.61 -27.09
N VAL A 22 16.68 -40.31 -27.10
CA VAL A 22 18.02 -39.69 -27.16
C VAL A 22 18.14 -38.67 -28.30
N ALA A 23 17.49 -38.93 -29.45
CA ALA A 23 17.51 -38.03 -30.61
C ALA A 23 16.77 -36.71 -30.35
N GLN A 24 15.61 -36.73 -29.70
CA GLN A 24 14.81 -35.53 -29.35
C GLN A 24 15.46 -34.70 -28.24
N ILE A 25 16.07 -35.36 -27.24
CA ILE A 25 16.83 -34.68 -26.18
C ILE A 25 18.18 -34.16 -26.68
N GLY A 26 18.73 -34.78 -27.74
CA GLY A 26 20.05 -34.51 -28.29
C GLY A 26 21.15 -35.26 -27.51
N ALA A 27 21.98 -36.02 -28.22
CA ALA A 27 22.98 -36.91 -27.60
C ALA A 27 23.96 -36.17 -26.65
N ALA A 28 24.29 -34.91 -26.94
CA ALA A 28 25.14 -34.07 -26.09
C ALA A 28 24.54 -33.78 -24.70
N ASN A 29 23.22 -33.86 -24.54
CA ASN A 29 22.51 -33.64 -23.29
C ASN A 29 22.33 -34.92 -22.45
N TRP A 30 22.67 -36.11 -22.99
CA TRP A 30 22.44 -37.40 -22.32
C TRP A 30 23.21 -37.58 -20.98
N PRO A 31 24.44 -37.06 -20.79
CA PRO A 31 25.11 -37.10 -19.48
C PRO A 31 24.29 -36.41 -18.37
N LEU A 32 23.64 -35.29 -18.69
CA LEU A 32 22.77 -34.57 -17.75
C LEU A 32 21.46 -35.32 -17.46
N VAL A 33 20.98 -36.16 -18.39
CA VAL A 33 19.87 -37.10 -18.10
C VAL A 33 20.28 -38.11 -17.03
N GLY A 34 21.52 -38.61 -17.06
CA GLY A 34 22.06 -39.49 -16.01
C GLY A 34 22.05 -38.85 -14.61
N GLU A 35 22.41 -37.57 -14.50
CA GLU A 35 22.30 -36.82 -13.24
C GLU A 35 20.85 -36.66 -12.78
N LEU A 36 19.90 -36.44 -13.70
CA LEU A 36 18.47 -36.33 -13.39
C LEU A 36 17.83 -37.66 -12.98
N VAL A 37 18.34 -38.80 -13.47
CA VAL A 37 17.98 -40.14 -12.98
C VAL A 37 18.47 -40.33 -11.54
N ASN A 38 19.72 -39.96 -11.25
CA ASN A 38 20.27 -40.00 -9.89
C ASN A 38 19.49 -39.09 -8.92
N ALA A 39 19.03 -37.93 -9.39
CA ALA A 39 18.17 -37.02 -8.63
C ALA A 39 16.69 -37.47 -8.54
N ARG A 40 16.31 -38.61 -9.14
CA ARG A 40 14.93 -39.15 -9.18
C ARG A 40 13.90 -38.17 -9.77
N LEU A 41 14.30 -37.38 -10.77
CA LEU A 41 13.40 -36.48 -11.51
C LEU A 41 12.90 -37.12 -12.81
N VAL A 42 13.73 -37.97 -13.44
CA VAL A 42 13.40 -38.68 -14.68
C VAL A 42 13.72 -40.17 -14.56
N VAL A 43 13.05 -41.00 -15.36
CA VAL A 43 13.33 -42.45 -15.52
C VAL A 43 13.78 -42.68 -16.95
N THR A 44 14.81 -43.49 -17.15
CA THR A 44 15.19 -44.02 -18.46
C THR A 44 14.68 -45.44 -18.67
N ARG A 45 14.27 -45.76 -19.90
CA ARG A 45 13.85 -47.11 -20.33
C ARG A 45 14.51 -47.43 -21.66
N ARG A 46 15.09 -48.63 -21.78
CA ARG A 46 15.66 -49.14 -23.02
C ARG A 46 14.69 -50.12 -23.67
N ASP A 47 14.37 -49.92 -24.94
CA ASP A 47 13.53 -50.82 -25.73
C ASP A 47 14.41 -51.94 -26.31
N GLU A 48 14.10 -53.20 -25.97
CA GLU A 48 14.88 -54.36 -26.40
C GLU A 48 14.78 -54.65 -27.89
N SER A 49 13.71 -54.21 -28.56
CA SER A 49 13.48 -54.49 -29.99
C SER A 49 14.33 -53.63 -30.93
N ASN A 50 14.54 -52.36 -30.57
CA ASN A 50 15.23 -51.35 -31.39
C ASN A 50 16.50 -50.78 -30.72
N GLN A 51 16.88 -51.27 -29.53
CA GLN A 51 17.96 -50.79 -28.66
C GLN A 51 17.92 -49.29 -28.27
N MET A 52 16.85 -48.56 -28.59
CA MET A 52 16.75 -47.14 -28.27
C MET A 52 16.50 -46.90 -26.78
N GLU A 53 17.23 -45.94 -26.21
CA GLU A 53 16.97 -45.43 -24.88
C GLU A 53 15.96 -44.26 -24.95
N THR A 54 15.05 -44.25 -23.98
CA THR A 54 14.00 -43.25 -23.81
C THR A 54 14.03 -42.70 -22.40
N VAL A 55 13.51 -41.51 -22.20
CA VAL A 55 13.42 -40.82 -20.91
C VAL A 55 12.01 -40.24 -20.72
N GLU A 56 11.49 -40.31 -19.49
CA GLU A 56 10.22 -39.72 -19.07
C GLU A 56 10.33 -39.10 -17.66
N LEU A 57 9.45 -38.16 -17.31
CA LEU A 57 9.35 -37.65 -15.93
C LEU A 57 8.88 -38.76 -14.97
N VAL A 58 9.48 -38.82 -13.78
CA VAL A 58 9.12 -39.81 -12.73
C VAL A 58 7.64 -39.74 -12.36
N HIS A 59 7.09 -38.53 -12.24
CA HIS A 59 5.67 -38.34 -11.92
C HIS A 59 5.15 -37.02 -12.49
N GLU A 60 3.90 -37.01 -12.97
CA GLU A 60 3.22 -35.80 -13.47
C GLU A 60 3.02 -34.72 -12.39
N ALA A 61 3.06 -35.09 -11.10
CA ALA A 61 2.99 -34.14 -9.99
C ALA A 61 4.18 -33.16 -9.97
N LEU A 62 5.29 -33.48 -10.66
CA LEU A 62 6.38 -32.54 -10.89
C LEU A 62 5.96 -31.38 -11.80
N ILE A 63 5.05 -31.60 -12.75
CA ILE A 63 4.60 -30.56 -13.70
C ILE A 63 3.71 -29.53 -12.99
N THR A 64 2.85 -29.98 -12.08
CA THR A 64 1.93 -29.12 -11.33
C THR A 64 2.51 -28.57 -10.03
N GLY A 65 3.35 -29.34 -9.33
CA GLY A 65 3.93 -28.95 -8.04
C GLY A 65 5.24 -28.17 -8.12
N TRP A 66 6.02 -28.32 -9.20
CA TRP A 66 7.29 -27.58 -9.34
C TRP A 66 7.07 -26.30 -10.16
N GLY A 67 6.74 -25.21 -9.48
CA GLY A 67 6.39 -23.93 -10.12
C GLY A 67 7.42 -23.42 -11.15
N ARG A 68 8.71 -23.74 -10.98
CA ARG A 68 9.76 -23.42 -11.96
C ARG A 68 9.65 -24.25 -13.25
N LEU A 69 9.27 -25.52 -13.16
CA LEU A 69 8.98 -26.35 -14.34
C LEU A 69 7.69 -25.89 -15.03
N GLY A 70 6.65 -25.53 -14.26
CA GLY A 70 5.42 -24.93 -14.79
C GLY A 70 5.71 -23.68 -15.64
N HIS A 71 6.45 -22.71 -15.06
CA HIS A 71 6.87 -21.51 -15.77
C HIS A 71 7.65 -21.82 -17.06
N TRP A 72 8.62 -22.74 -17.01
CA TRP A 72 9.38 -23.16 -18.18
C TRP A 72 8.52 -23.80 -19.27
N VAL A 73 7.50 -24.59 -18.91
CA VAL A 73 6.55 -25.18 -19.85
C VAL A 73 5.68 -24.10 -20.49
N ASP A 74 5.21 -23.11 -19.72
CA ASP A 74 4.39 -22.01 -20.23
C ASP A 74 5.18 -21.07 -21.16
N GLU A 75 6.40 -20.65 -20.77
CA GLU A 75 7.30 -19.84 -21.62
C GLU A 75 7.58 -20.49 -22.98
N ASN A 76 7.64 -21.82 -23.02
CA ASN A 76 7.99 -22.58 -24.23
C ASN A 76 6.76 -23.19 -24.94
N ARG A 77 5.53 -22.91 -24.48
CA ARG A 77 4.31 -23.60 -24.93
C ARG A 77 4.06 -23.44 -26.43
N GLU A 78 4.22 -22.23 -26.95
CA GLU A 78 4.05 -21.95 -28.39
C GLU A 78 5.14 -22.62 -29.23
N PHE A 79 6.41 -22.48 -28.83
CA PHE A 79 7.54 -23.13 -29.51
C PHE A 79 7.39 -24.66 -29.53
N ARG A 80 6.94 -25.28 -28.43
CA ARG A 80 6.69 -26.73 -28.35
C ARG A 80 5.51 -27.17 -29.22
N SER A 81 4.41 -26.40 -29.26
CA SER A 81 3.28 -26.67 -30.17
C SER A 81 3.67 -26.51 -31.65
N TRP A 82 4.59 -25.60 -31.96
CA TRP A 82 5.17 -25.46 -33.29
C TRP A 82 6.13 -26.63 -33.62
N GLN A 83 6.99 -27.03 -32.68
CA GLN A 83 7.93 -28.15 -32.86
C GLN A 83 7.21 -29.49 -33.06
N ASP A 84 6.11 -29.75 -32.34
CA ASP A 84 5.30 -30.97 -32.54
C ASP A 84 4.73 -31.06 -33.98
N LYS A 85 4.29 -29.93 -34.55
CA LYS A 85 3.84 -29.85 -35.96
C LYS A 85 4.99 -30.05 -36.95
N LEU A 86 6.19 -29.57 -36.62
CA LEU A 86 7.40 -29.81 -37.42
C LEU A 86 7.77 -31.29 -37.41
N GLU A 87 7.65 -31.98 -36.26
CA GLU A 87 7.91 -33.42 -36.15
C GLU A 87 6.94 -34.25 -37.02
N GLU A 88 5.67 -33.84 -37.13
CA GLU A 88 4.70 -34.45 -38.05
C GLU A 88 5.06 -34.24 -39.53
N ASP A 89 5.49 -33.04 -39.93
CA ASP A 89 5.93 -32.75 -41.30
C ASP A 89 7.21 -33.54 -41.67
N ILE A 90 8.15 -33.70 -40.73
CA ILE A 90 9.36 -34.53 -40.91
C ILE A 90 8.99 -36.00 -41.10
N LYS A 91 8.15 -36.56 -40.22
CA LYS A 91 7.65 -37.95 -40.37
C LYS A 91 6.94 -38.16 -41.70
N ARG A 92 6.18 -37.16 -42.16
CA ARG A 92 5.53 -37.20 -43.47
C ARG A 92 6.56 -37.21 -44.60
N TRP A 93 7.57 -36.34 -44.55
CA TRP A 93 8.66 -36.27 -45.53
C TRP A 93 9.48 -37.58 -45.59
N GLU A 94 9.81 -38.17 -44.45
CA GLU A 94 10.46 -39.49 -44.35
C GLU A 94 9.57 -40.60 -44.95
N SER A 95 8.26 -40.60 -44.65
CA SER A 95 7.32 -41.61 -45.16
C SER A 95 7.19 -41.60 -46.70
N VAL A 96 7.41 -40.45 -47.35
CA VAL A 96 7.43 -40.31 -48.82
C VAL A 96 8.83 -40.39 -49.41
N LYS A 97 9.80 -40.98 -48.68
CA LYS A 97 11.21 -41.13 -49.10
C LYS A 97 11.90 -39.81 -49.45
N GLN A 98 11.66 -38.78 -48.64
CA GLN A 98 12.29 -37.46 -48.74
C GLN A 98 11.94 -36.66 -50.00
N ASP A 99 10.75 -36.88 -50.59
CA ASP A 99 10.28 -36.13 -51.77
C ASP A 99 10.19 -34.61 -51.54
N ASP A 100 10.62 -33.84 -52.54
CA ASP A 100 10.61 -32.35 -52.54
C ASP A 100 9.19 -31.77 -52.35
N GLY A 101 8.13 -32.53 -52.62
CA GLY A 101 6.73 -32.14 -52.42
C GLY A 101 6.32 -32.01 -50.94
N ALA A 102 7.00 -32.71 -50.02
CA ALA A 102 6.70 -32.68 -48.59
C ALA A 102 7.58 -31.70 -47.78
N LEU A 103 8.52 -31.00 -48.42
CA LEU A 103 9.33 -29.95 -47.80
C LEU A 103 8.53 -28.65 -47.52
N LEU A 104 8.98 -27.86 -46.54
CA LEU A 104 8.31 -26.63 -46.11
C LEU A 104 8.35 -25.54 -47.17
N ARG A 105 7.24 -24.81 -47.32
CA ARG A 105 7.02 -23.82 -48.38
C ARG A 105 6.27 -22.59 -47.85
N GLY A 106 6.52 -21.42 -48.45
CA GLY A 106 5.82 -20.17 -48.13
C GLY A 106 6.00 -19.72 -46.68
N ALA A 107 4.92 -19.25 -46.05
CA ALA A 107 4.93 -18.72 -44.67
C ALA A 107 5.48 -19.72 -43.64
N ARG A 108 5.14 -21.02 -43.76
CA ARG A 108 5.63 -22.07 -42.83
C ARG A 108 7.15 -22.27 -42.90
N LEU A 109 7.78 -21.99 -44.05
CA LEU A 109 9.24 -22.00 -44.17
C LEU A 109 9.88 -20.77 -43.50
N VAL A 110 9.27 -19.59 -43.65
CA VAL A 110 9.75 -18.35 -43.01
C VAL A 110 9.65 -18.44 -41.49
N GLU A 111 8.56 -19.02 -40.98
CA GLU A 111 8.36 -19.32 -39.56
C GLU A 111 9.44 -20.30 -39.04
N ALA A 112 9.75 -21.36 -39.81
CA ALA A 112 10.79 -22.31 -39.45
C ALA A 112 12.22 -21.74 -39.54
N GLU A 113 12.49 -20.81 -40.46
CA GLU A 113 13.75 -20.06 -40.51
C GLU A 113 13.92 -19.14 -39.30
N ALA A 114 12.85 -18.51 -38.81
CA ALA A 114 12.89 -17.66 -37.61
C ALA A 114 13.21 -18.47 -36.34
N GLN A 115 12.71 -19.70 -36.24
CA GLN A 115 12.95 -20.60 -35.09
C GLN A 115 14.26 -21.41 -35.19
N PHE A 116 14.95 -21.39 -36.34
CA PHE A 116 16.11 -22.25 -36.62
C PHE A 116 17.25 -22.17 -35.59
N ALA A 117 17.46 -21.01 -34.98
CA ALA A 117 18.47 -20.81 -33.94
C ALA A 117 18.18 -21.56 -32.62
N GLN A 118 16.92 -21.87 -32.33
CA GLN A 118 16.48 -22.56 -31.11
C GLN A 118 16.48 -24.10 -31.26
N ILE A 119 16.54 -24.60 -32.49
CA ILE A 119 16.52 -26.02 -32.81
C ILE A 119 17.87 -26.66 -32.48
N ILE A 120 17.87 -27.70 -31.65
CA ILE A 120 19.08 -28.48 -31.29
C ILE A 120 19.14 -29.82 -32.03
N VAL A 121 17.98 -30.36 -32.46
CA VAL A 121 17.87 -31.68 -33.11
C VAL A 121 18.37 -31.63 -34.56
N GLU A 122 19.27 -32.53 -34.92
CA GLU A 122 19.97 -32.52 -36.21
C GLU A 122 19.05 -32.84 -37.40
N ASN A 123 18.06 -33.73 -37.23
CA ASN A 123 17.08 -34.07 -38.27
C ASN A 123 16.14 -32.88 -38.59
N GLU A 124 15.71 -32.13 -37.56
CA GLU A 124 14.91 -30.91 -37.72
C GLU A 124 15.68 -29.84 -38.52
N ARG A 125 16.98 -29.67 -38.24
CA ARG A 125 17.85 -28.79 -39.01
C ARG A 125 18.01 -29.25 -40.47
N ALA A 126 18.18 -30.54 -40.71
CA ALA A 126 18.32 -31.11 -42.04
C ALA A 126 17.08 -30.89 -42.92
N PHE A 127 15.88 -31.08 -42.35
CA PHE A 127 14.61 -30.86 -43.03
C PHE A 127 14.38 -29.39 -43.42
N ILE A 128 14.70 -28.45 -42.51
CA ILE A 128 14.60 -27.01 -42.82
C ILE A 128 15.66 -26.61 -43.86
N ALA A 129 16.90 -27.10 -43.74
CA ALA A 129 17.96 -26.83 -44.73
C ALA A 129 17.59 -27.36 -46.14
N ALA A 130 16.98 -28.54 -46.24
CA ALA A 130 16.45 -29.09 -47.49
C ALA A 130 15.34 -28.18 -48.08
N SER A 131 14.43 -27.71 -47.23
CA SER A 131 13.34 -26.79 -47.61
C SER A 131 13.86 -25.44 -48.13
N VAL A 132 14.88 -24.86 -47.49
CA VAL A 132 15.55 -23.63 -47.96
C VAL A 132 16.31 -23.87 -49.27
N ALA A 133 17.02 -24.99 -49.40
CA ALA A 133 17.74 -25.36 -50.62
C ALA A 133 16.77 -25.54 -51.81
N LEU A 134 15.59 -26.11 -51.58
CA LEU A 134 14.54 -26.21 -52.59
C LEU A 134 14.05 -24.82 -53.04
N ARG A 135 13.77 -23.89 -52.11
CA ARG A 135 13.38 -22.51 -52.44
C ARG A 135 14.39 -21.82 -53.36
N GLU A 136 15.69 -21.95 -53.06
CA GLU A 136 16.73 -21.35 -53.91
C GLU A 136 16.91 -22.08 -55.25
N ARG A 137 16.69 -23.40 -55.32
CA ARG A 137 16.63 -24.14 -56.61
C ARG A 137 15.46 -23.68 -57.49
N GLU A 138 14.27 -23.48 -56.92
CA GLU A 138 13.10 -22.96 -57.63
C GLU A 138 13.33 -21.52 -58.12
N LYS A 139 13.94 -20.67 -57.29
CA LYS A 139 14.31 -19.29 -57.60
C LYS A 139 15.40 -19.21 -58.68
N ALA A 140 16.37 -20.14 -58.67
CA ALA A 140 17.38 -20.29 -59.73
C ALA A 140 16.76 -20.79 -61.05
N LYS A 141 15.82 -21.74 -61.01
CA LYS A 141 15.03 -22.15 -62.20
C LYS A 141 14.24 -20.97 -62.78
N ARG A 142 13.54 -20.19 -61.94
CA ARG A 142 12.84 -18.97 -62.37
C ARG A 142 13.79 -17.93 -62.97
N ARG A 143 14.97 -17.72 -62.39
CA ARG A 143 16.01 -16.82 -62.95
C ARG A 143 16.56 -17.30 -64.31
N ARG A 144 16.76 -18.62 -64.50
CA ARG A 144 17.16 -19.16 -65.82
C ARG A 144 16.06 -19.04 -66.87
N LEU A 145 14.79 -19.25 -66.52
CA LEU A 145 13.64 -19.05 -67.42
C LEU A 145 13.42 -17.59 -67.85
N VAL A 146 13.94 -16.62 -67.09
CA VAL A 146 13.85 -15.18 -67.40
C VAL A 146 15.06 -14.67 -68.21
N MET A 147 16.13 -15.46 -68.38
CA MET A 147 17.40 -15.01 -68.94
C MET A 147 17.84 -15.74 -70.23
N GLY A 148 16.90 -16.33 -70.97
CA GLY A 148 17.15 -16.94 -72.29
C GLY A 148 15.86 -17.19 -73.07
N SER A 149 15.50 -16.27 -73.98
CA SER A 149 14.22 -16.34 -74.72
C SER A 149 14.07 -15.42 -75.94
N VAL A 150 14.70 -14.22 -75.94
CA VAL A 150 14.20 -13.08 -76.74
C VAL A 150 14.59 -13.07 -78.23
N VAL A 151 15.83 -13.39 -78.58
CA VAL A 151 16.40 -13.01 -79.89
C VAL A 151 16.19 -14.07 -80.97
N THR A 152 15.09 -13.91 -81.72
CA THR A 152 14.86 -14.38 -83.11
C THR A 152 14.89 -15.90 -83.39
N ALA A 153 13.97 -16.50 -84.16
CA ALA A 153 12.91 -15.93 -84.99
C ALA A 153 11.65 -16.82 -85.03
N VAL A 154 10.52 -16.16 -85.27
CA VAL A 154 9.26 -16.75 -85.75
C VAL A 154 9.48 -17.44 -87.10
N VAL A 155 9.17 -18.73 -87.22
CA VAL A 155 8.45 -19.37 -88.37
C VAL A 155 7.85 -20.70 -87.88
N PHE A 156 6.52 -20.74 -87.65
CA PHE A 156 5.70 -21.95 -87.36
C PHE A 156 6.08 -22.70 -86.05
N ILE A 157 5.15 -23.26 -85.26
CA ILE A 157 3.82 -23.79 -85.60
C ILE A 157 2.73 -23.11 -84.76
N ALA A 158 1.86 -22.36 -85.45
CA ALA A 158 0.79 -21.55 -84.86
C ALA A 158 -0.59 -22.24 -84.93
N VAL A 159 -0.70 -23.51 -84.54
CA VAL A 159 -1.91 -24.32 -84.82
C VAL A 159 -2.59 -24.97 -83.59
N LEU A 160 -1.89 -25.23 -82.48
CA LEU A 160 -2.44 -26.07 -81.38
C LEU A 160 -2.66 -25.41 -80.01
N SER A 161 -2.22 -24.17 -79.78
CA SER A 161 -2.48 -23.44 -78.52
C SER A 161 -3.65 -22.45 -78.59
N GLY A 162 -4.31 -22.32 -79.74
CA GLY A 162 -5.48 -21.44 -79.93
C GLY A 162 -6.74 -21.84 -79.15
N TRP A 163 -6.77 -23.05 -78.58
CA TRP A 163 -7.93 -23.58 -77.85
C TRP A 163 -7.88 -23.28 -76.35
N LEU A 164 -6.69 -23.39 -75.72
CA LEU A 164 -6.49 -23.16 -74.28
C LEU A 164 -6.40 -21.68 -73.87
N TRP A 165 -6.31 -20.75 -74.82
CA TRP A 165 -6.15 -19.32 -74.51
C TRP A 165 -7.45 -18.61 -74.10
N ARG A 166 -8.64 -19.22 -74.31
CA ARG A 166 -9.92 -18.57 -74.00
C ARG A 166 -10.34 -18.62 -72.53
N GLU A 167 -9.97 -19.65 -71.77
CA GLU A 167 -10.33 -19.73 -70.33
C GLU A 167 -9.35 -18.94 -69.45
N VAL A 168 -8.04 -19.01 -69.73
CA VAL A 168 -7.00 -18.35 -68.92
C VAL A 168 -7.12 -16.82 -68.92
N VAL A 169 -7.65 -16.23 -70.01
CA VAL A 169 -7.83 -14.77 -70.15
C VAL A 169 -8.94 -14.20 -69.26
N GLN A 170 -9.90 -15.01 -68.79
CA GLN A 170 -10.85 -14.57 -67.76
C GLN A 170 -10.27 -14.70 -66.34
N GLY A 171 -9.56 -15.79 -66.03
CA GLY A 171 -8.95 -16.01 -64.72
C GLY A 171 -7.89 -14.95 -64.31
N ASN A 172 -7.05 -14.51 -65.25
CA ASN A 172 -5.98 -13.55 -64.94
C ASN A 172 -6.49 -12.13 -64.65
N LYS A 173 -7.64 -11.71 -65.22
CA LYS A 173 -8.28 -10.43 -64.85
C LYS A 173 -8.84 -10.48 -63.43
N LEU A 174 -9.45 -11.60 -63.05
CA LEU A 174 -9.91 -11.83 -61.68
C LEU A 174 -8.75 -11.78 -60.67
N ALA A 175 -7.66 -12.51 -60.91
CA ALA A 175 -6.50 -12.52 -60.01
C ALA A 175 -5.88 -11.12 -59.79
N GLN A 176 -5.74 -10.32 -60.86
CA GLN A 176 -5.24 -8.95 -60.75
C GLN A 176 -6.23 -8.03 -60.02
N SER A 177 -7.54 -8.18 -60.26
CA SER A 177 -8.55 -7.43 -59.52
C SER A 177 -8.58 -7.78 -58.02
N PHE A 178 -8.40 -9.05 -57.66
CA PHE A 178 -8.30 -9.48 -56.26
C PHE A 178 -7.08 -8.86 -55.56
N GLN A 179 -5.91 -8.84 -56.20
CA GLN A 179 -4.72 -8.20 -55.61
C GLN A 179 -4.90 -6.69 -55.43
N GLN A 180 -5.52 -6.00 -56.40
CA GLN A 180 -5.83 -4.57 -56.27
C GLN A 180 -6.87 -4.28 -55.17
N VAL A 181 -7.88 -5.14 -55.02
CA VAL A 181 -8.89 -5.03 -53.96
C VAL A 181 -8.27 -5.28 -52.59
N GLU A 182 -7.40 -6.28 -52.43
CA GLU A 182 -6.73 -6.56 -51.15
C GLU A 182 -5.76 -5.43 -50.77
N GLU A 183 -5.05 -4.84 -51.73
CA GLU A 183 -4.18 -3.70 -51.48
C GLU A 183 -4.97 -2.42 -51.14
N GLN A 184 -6.09 -2.16 -51.82
CA GLN A 184 -7.01 -1.07 -51.46
C GLN A 184 -7.62 -1.28 -50.07
N ARG A 185 -8.00 -2.52 -49.74
CA ARG A 185 -8.52 -2.88 -48.43
C ARG A 185 -7.50 -2.64 -47.32
N ASN A 186 -6.27 -3.11 -47.49
CA ASN A 186 -5.20 -2.90 -46.51
C ASN A 186 -4.88 -1.42 -46.30
N ARG A 187 -4.86 -0.61 -47.38
CA ARG A 187 -4.72 0.85 -47.30
C ARG A 187 -5.91 1.51 -46.60
N ALA A 188 -7.14 1.06 -46.87
CA ALA A 188 -8.34 1.57 -46.22
C ALA A 188 -8.43 1.17 -44.73
N GLU A 189 -7.97 -0.03 -44.36
CA GLU A 189 -7.87 -0.48 -42.97
C GLU A 189 -6.78 0.33 -42.21
N GLN A 190 -5.63 0.61 -42.83
CA GLN A 190 -4.60 1.51 -42.27
C GLN A 190 -5.13 2.94 -42.11
N GLN A 191 -5.74 3.53 -43.14
CA GLN A 191 -6.34 4.86 -43.08
C GLN A 191 -7.46 4.93 -42.02
N ARG A 192 -8.24 3.86 -41.84
CA ARG A 192 -9.26 3.77 -40.80
C ARG A 192 -8.64 3.72 -39.41
N GLN A 193 -7.59 2.92 -39.20
CA GLN A 193 -6.85 2.86 -37.94
C GLN A 193 -6.25 4.23 -37.58
N GLU A 194 -5.60 4.88 -38.54
CA GLU A 194 -5.02 6.22 -38.39
C GLU A 194 -6.09 7.28 -38.12
N ALA A 195 -7.22 7.25 -38.85
CA ALA A 195 -8.35 8.13 -38.59
C ALA A 195 -8.97 7.91 -37.19
N THR A 196 -9.10 6.66 -36.73
CA THR A 196 -9.58 6.38 -35.36
C THR A 196 -8.59 6.85 -34.29
N LYS A 197 -7.28 6.73 -34.53
CA LYS A 197 -6.23 7.23 -33.63
C LYS A 197 -6.27 8.76 -33.55
N ASN A 198 -6.32 9.43 -34.70
CA ASN A 198 -6.40 10.89 -34.78
C ASN A 198 -7.69 11.43 -34.14
N LEU A 199 -8.82 10.72 -34.30
CA LEU A 199 -10.08 11.04 -33.62
C LEU A 199 -9.94 10.90 -32.09
N GLN A 200 -9.36 9.80 -31.59
CA GLN A 200 -9.12 9.61 -30.15
C GLN A 200 -8.16 10.67 -29.58
N GLU A 201 -7.09 11.03 -30.29
CA GLU A 201 -6.17 12.10 -29.90
C GLU A 201 -6.87 13.47 -29.85
N ALA A 202 -7.72 13.78 -30.84
CA ALA A 202 -8.51 15.00 -30.87
C ALA A 202 -9.54 15.06 -29.73
N GLN A 203 -10.30 13.99 -29.49
CA GLN A 203 -11.28 13.91 -28.40
C GLN A 203 -10.61 14.01 -27.02
N LYS A 204 -9.42 13.39 -26.84
CA LYS A 204 -8.61 13.49 -25.62
C LYS A 204 -8.11 14.92 -25.40
N THR A 205 -7.67 15.59 -26.46
CA THR A 205 -7.24 17.00 -26.42
C THR A 205 -8.41 17.92 -26.02
N GLN A 206 -9.61 17.69 -26.57
CA GLN A 206 -10.82 18.42 -26.17
C GLN A 206 -11.21 18.15 -24.71
N SER A 207 -11.11 16.91 -24.23
CA SER A 207 -11.37 16.56 -22.82
C SER A 207 -10.36 17.21 -21.86
N LEU A 208 -9.09 17.33 -22.26
CA LEU A 208 -8.07 18.06 -21.50
C LEU A 208 -8.37 19.57 -21.45
N PHE A 209 -8.77 20.17 -22.57
CA PHE A 209 -9.19 21.57 -22.63
C PHE A 209 -10.40 21.86 -21.73
N LEU A 210 -11.44 21.01 -21.79
CA LEU A 210 -12.61 21.08 -20.90
C LEU A 210 -12.22 20.95 -19.43
N ALA A 211 -11.24 20.10 -19.10
CA ALA A 211 -10.69 20.02 -17.76
C ALA A 211 -9.95 21.30 -17.35
N ASP A 212 -9.10 21.89 -18.20
CA ASP A 212 -8.41 23.15 -17.88
C ASP A 212 -9.39 24.32 -17.64
N LEU A 213 -10.46 24.44 -18.44
CA LEU A 213 -11.53 25.42 -18.21
C LEU A 213 -12.30 25.13 -16.92
N SER A 214 -12.62 23.85 -16.66
CA SER A 214 -13.26 23.43 -15.42
C SER A 214 -12.44 23.85 -14.20
N ARG A 215 -11.11 23.62 -14.21
CA ARG A 215 -10.18 24.07 -13.17
C ARG A 215 -10.27 25.59 -12.98
N GLN A 216 -10.18 26.36 -14.06
CA GLN A 216 -10.23 27.83 -14.01
C GLN A 216 -11.54 28.35 -13.40
N GLN A 217 -12.69 27.74 -13.70
CA GLN A 217 -13.96 28.13 -13.08
C GLN A 217 -14.01 27.80 -11.58
N ILE A 218 -13.46 26.65 -11.15
CA ILE A 218 -13.37 26.32 -9.72
C ILE A 218 -12.41 27.28 -9.00
N GLU A 219 -11.31 27.70 -9.65
CA GLU A 219 -10.35 28.70 -9.13
C GLU A 219 -10.96 30.10 -9.02
N GLN A 220 -12.00 30.40 -9.81
CA GLN A 220 -12.76 31.65 -9.78
C GLN A 220 -13.99 31.57 -8.86
N GLU A 221 -14.07 30.59 -7.97
CA GLU A 221 -15.22 30.34 -7.08
C GLU A 221 -16.55 30.10 -7.81
N HIS A 222 -16.50 29.60 -9.06
CA HIS A 222 -17.66 29.16 -9.84
C HIS A 222 -17.73 27.61 -9.94
N PRO A 223 -18.03 26.90 -8.84
CA PRO A 223 -17.98 25.45 -8.82
C PRO A 223 -19.12 24.80 -9.62
N VAL A 224 -20.25 25.48 -9.89
CA VAL A 224 -21.33 24.91 -10.72
C VAL A 224 -20.89 24.81 -12.18
N GLU A 225 -20.34 25.90 -12.73
CA GLU A 225 -19.77 25.98 -14.08
C GLU A 225 -18.59 25.00 -14.22
N GLY A 226 -17.70 24.98 -13.21
CA GLY A 226 -16.63 23.99 -13.12
C GLY A 226 -17.12 22.55 -13.16
N MET A 227 -18.17 22.22 -12.39
CA MET A 227 -18.76 20.88 -12.37
C MET A 227 -19.35 20.46 -13.72
N LEU A 228 -20.02 21.40 -14.42
CA LEU A 228 -20.63 21.14 -15.73
C LEU A 228 -19.57 20.95 -16.82
N LEU A 229 -18.51 21.76 -16.82
CA LEU A 229 -17.36 21.60 -17.72
C LEU A 229 -16.63 20.26 -17.49
N ALA A 230 -16.51 19.84 -16.22
CA ALA A 230 -15.93 18.53 -15.86
C ALA A 230 -16.80 17.36 -16.33
N LEU A 231 -18.12 17.42 -16.11
CA LEU A 231 -19.08 16.43 -16.59
C LEU A 231 -19.08 16.31 -18.12
N GLU A 232 -18.81 17.39 -18.85
CA GLU A 232 -18.70 17.38 -20.31
C GLU A 232 -17.33 16.86 -20.81
N GLY A 233 -16.26 17.03 -20.03
CA GLY A 233 -14.94 16.48 -20.33
C GLY A 233 -14.82 14.95 -20.13
N LEU A 234 -15.73 14.35 -19.35
CA LEU A 234 -15.77 12.92 -19.02
C LEU A 234 -16.71 12.11 -19.93
N PRO A 235 -16.46 10.79 -20.11
CA PRO A 235 -17.41 9.90 -20.75
C PRO A 235 -18.73 9.80 -19.95
N LYS A 236 -19.85 9.60 -20.64
CA LYS A 236 -21.18 9.53 -20.01
C LYS A 236 -21.43 8.20 -19.28
N ASP A 237 -20.81 7.13 -19.76
CA ASP A 237 -20.67 5.81 -19.14
C ASP A 237 -19.18 5.42 -19.23
N VAL A 238 -18.55 5.18 -18.08
CA VAL A 238 -17.12 4.86 -18.00
C VAL A 238 -16.81 3.46 -18.56
N ASN A 239 -17.80 2.55 -18.56
CA ASN A 239 -17.65 1.18 -19.08
C ASN A 239 -17.84 1.11 -20.60
N ASN A 240 -18.52 2.09 -21.19
CA ASN A 240 -18.74 2.22 -22.63
C ASN A 240 -18.46 3.66 -23.08
N PRO A 241 -17.18 4.08 -23.09
CA PRO A 241 -16.81 5.48 -23.21
C PRO A 241 -17.10 6.07 -24.60
N ASP A 242 -17.98 7.07 -24.64
CA ASP A 242 -18.28 7.90 -25.82
C ASP A 242 -17.16 8.91 -26.15
N ARG A 243 -16.29 9.19 -25.17
CA ARG A 243 -15.06 9.98 -25.33
C ARG A 243 -13.93 9.43 -24.44
N PRO A 244 -12.64 9.69 -24.76
CA PRO A 244 -11.53 9.26 -23.94
C PRO A 244 -11.65 9.81 -22.52
N TYR A 245 -11.52 8.93 -21.53
CA TYR A 245 -11.45 9.30 -20.13
C TYR A 245 -10.21 10.16 -19.88
N VAL A 246 -10.45 11.42 -19.54
CA VAL A 246 -9.44 12.36 -19.08
C VAL A 246 -9.79 12.71 -17.67
N VAL A 247 -9.06 12.06 -16.79
CA VAL A 247 -9.32 12.13 -15.38
C VAL A 247 -9.03 13.53 -14.81
N GLN A 248 -8.31 14.45 -15.48
CA GLN A 248 -8.22 15.86 -15.03
C GLN A 248 -9.63 16.45 -14.89
N ALA A 249 -10.57 16.02 -15.73
CA ALA A 249 -11.98 16.36 -15.58
C ALA A 249 -12.62 15.67 -14.36
N GLU A 250 -12.26 14.42 -14.03
CA GLU A 250 -12.69 13.77 -12.77
C GLU A 250 -12.14 14.46 -11.52
N ARG A 251 -10.85 14.85 -11.49
CA ARG A 251 -10.26 15.70 -10.45
C ARG A 251 -11.11 16.95 -10.22
N ASN A 252 -11.47 17.62 -11.31
CA ASN A 252 -12.21 18.86 -11.22
C ASN A 252 -13.69 18.62 -10.89
N LEU A 253 -14.26 17.49 -11.30
CA LEU A 253 -15.58 17.04 -10.86
C LEU A 253 -15.58 16.79 -9.35
N TYR A 254 -14.53 16.15 -8.83
CA TYR A 254 -14.24 16.04 -7.41
C TYR A 254 -14.13 17.41 -6.75
N ASN A 255 -13.21 18.29 -7.14
CA ASN A 255 -13.07 19.64 -6.56
C ASN A 255 -14.36 20.48 -6.62
N ALA A 256 -15.07 20.45 -7.75
CA ALA A 256 -16.28 21.22 -7.98
C ALA A 256 -17.43 20.72 -7.12
N LEU A 257 -17.64 19.40 -7.07
CA LEU A 257 -18.46 18.79 -6.05
C LEU A 257 -17.94 19.29 -4.70
N TYR A 258 -16.66 19.16 -4.39
CA TYR A 258 -16.05 19.39 -3.08
C TYR A 258 -15.93 20.88 -2.66
N ASN A 259 -16.71 21.74 -3.34
CA ASN A 259 -17.01 23.13 -3.02
C ASN A 259 -18.55 23.43 -2.95
N LEU A 260 -19.47 22.47 -3.21
CA LEU A 260 -20.94 22.70 -3.37
C LEU A 260 -22.00 22.38 -2.25
N ARG A 261 -21.82 21.53 -1.21
CA ARG A 261 -22.88 21.13 -0.20
C ARG A 261 -22.69 21.66 1.23
N GLU A 262 -23.80 22.10 1.82
CA GLU A 262 -24.29 22.00 3.21
C GLU A 262 -23.35 22.03 4.47
N LYS A 263 -22.02 22.18 4.38
CA LYS A 263 -21.00 21.86 5.41
C LYS A 263 -21.46 22.02 6.87
N PHE A 264 -21.53 20.90 7.59
CA PHE A 264 -22.27 20.69 8.85
C PHE A 264 -21.59 21.30 10.10
N ILE A 265 -21.24 22.59 10.04
CA ILE A 265 -20.37 23.27 11.02
C ILE A 265 -20.83 23.14 12.49
N LEU A 266 -19.82 23.01 13.36
CA LEU A 266 -19.80 23.35 14.78
C LEU A 266 -18.38 23.81 15.13
N GLN A 267 -18.12 24.27 16.36
CA GLN A 267 -16.78 24.68 16.83
C GLN A 267 -16.32 23.92 18.08
N HIS A 268 -15.00 23.99 18.26
CA HIS A 268 -14.08 23.47 19.25
C HIS A 268 -13.13 24.66 19.60
N ASP A 269 -12.58 24.82 20.82
CA ASP A 269 -11.63 25.93 21.13
C ASP A 269 -10.15 25.53 21.06
N ASP A 270 -9.89 24.51 20.25
CA ASP A 270 -8.63 24.16 19.63
C ASP A 270 -9.00 23.48 18.31
N SER A 271 -8.00 23.25 17.49
CA SER A 271 -8.02 22.20 16.48
C SER A 271 -8.28 20.79 17.01
N VAL A 272 -8.23 19.83 16.09
CA VAL A 272 -8.39 18.40 16.36
C VAL A 272 -7.44 17.61 15.41
N THR A 273 -7.49 16.26 15.30
CA THR A 273 -6.52 15.48 14.46
C THR A 273 -6.98 14.10 13.94
N HIS A 274 -8.24 13.68 14.14
CA HIS A 274 -8.47 12.33 14.66
C HIS A 274 -9.34 11.34 13.84
N ALA A 275 -8.76 10.24 13.33
CA ALA A 275 -9.49 9.04 12.87
C ALA A 275 -8.60 7.79 12.57
N THR A 276 -9.20 6.59 12.63
CA THR A 276 -8.83 5.24 12.10
C THR A 276 -10.04 4.33 12.44
N PHE A 277 -11.01 4.09 11.55
CA PHE A 277 -12.31 3.48 11.92
C PHE A 277 -12.33 1.94 11.86
N SER A 278 -12.91 1.29 12.87
CA SER A 278 -13.32 -0.12 12.81
C SER A 278 -14.81 -0.35 12.46
N SER A 279 -15.69 -0.66 13.42
CA SER A 279 -16.74 -1.67 13.18
C SER A 279 -18.16 -1.23 12.78
N ASN A 280 -18.59 0.05 12.85
CA ASN A 280 -19.94 0.44 12.33
C ASN A 280 -20.08 1.70 11.46
N GLY A 281 -19.10 2.61 11.43
CA GLY A 281 -19.08 3.81 10.58
C GLY A 281 -19.88 5.05 11.04
N ARG A 282 -20.76 4.93 12.05
CA ARG A 282 -21.88 5.87 12.25
C ARG A 282 -21.62 7.05 13.19
N LYS A 283 -21.00 6.81 14.34
CA LYS A 283 -20.88 7.80 15.45
C LYS A 283 -19.40 8.09 15.72
N VAL A 284 -19.12 9.27 16.25
CA VAL A 284 -18.02 10.17 15.81
C VAL A 284 -16.97 10.36 16.90
N ILE A 285 -15.72 10.64 16.55
CA ILE A 285 -14.65 10.82 17.54
C ILE A 285 -14.35 12.29 17.95
N THR A 286 -15.01 13.30 17.39
CA THR A 286 -14.64 14.74 17.46
C THR A 286 -14.91 15.52 18.78
N ALA A 287 -14.05 15.43 19.81
CA ALA A 287 -13.80 16.58 20.72
C ALA A 287 -12.35 17.11 20.57
N SER A 288 -11.60 17.41 21.65
CA SER A 288 -10.22 17.96 21.66
C SER A 288 -9.81 18.36 23.11
N LEU A 289 -8.99 19.41 23.35
CA LEU A 289 -8.40 19.90 24.63
C LEU A 289 -9.47 20.51 25.60
N ASP A 290 -10.55 19.76 25.79
CA ASP A 290 -11.90 19.99 26.34
C ASP A 290 -12.16 20.91 27.57
N LYS A 291 -12.87 20.46 28.63
CA LYS A 291 -13.76 21.22 29.56
C LYS A 291 -14.79 22.17 28.89
N VAL A 292 -15.31 21.89 27.68
CA VAL A 292 -16.52 22.57 27.10
C VAL A 292 -17.38 21.70 26.14
N ALA A 293 -16.86 20.61 25.56
CA ALA A 293 -17.51 19.73 24.56
C ALA A 293 -18.76 18.92 25.00
N ARG A 294 -19.25 17.99 24.16
CA ARG A 294 -20.57 17.30 24.19
C ARG A 294 -20.61 16.17 23.13
N LEU A 295 -21.51 15.15 23.13
CA LEU A 295 -21.41 14.04 22.12
C LEU A 295 -22.61 13.57 21.21
N TRP A 296 -23.93 13.77 21.45
CA TRP A 296 -25.07 13.97 20.47
C TRP A 296 -26.26 12.92 20.07
N ASP A 297 -26.64 12.63 18.77
CA ASP A 297 -27.16 11.36 18.05
C ASP A 297 -26.91 11.23 16.45
N VAL A 298 -25.94 10.45 15.92
CA VAL A 298 -25.78 9.95 14.49
C VAL A 298 -25.20 10.80 13.28
N GLU A 299 -25.75 10.78 12.04
CA GLU A 299 -25.15 11.12 10.70
C GLU A 299 -24.97 12.63 10.32
N ASN A 300 -24.93 13.55 11.30
CA ASN A 300 -25.36 14.95 11.15
C ASN A 300 -24.52 16.06 11.91
N GLY A 301 -24.59 16.29 13.25
CA GLY A 301 -23.63 17.13 14.05
C GLY A 301 -24.13 18.12 15.18
N GLN A 302 -23.40 18.28 16.32
CA GLN A 302 -23.56 19.10 17.60
C GLN A 302 -24.57 18.55 18.70
N LEU A 303 -24.70 18.92 20.02
CA LEU A 303 -25.89 18.73 21.00
C LEU A 303 -25.66 19.04 22.50
N LEU A 304 -26.71 19.61 23.16
CA LEU A 304 -27.08 19.62 24.62
C LEU A 304 -26.75 20.84 25.55
N THR A 305 -26.65 20.62 26.87
CA THR A 305 -26.36 21.54 28.01
C THR A 305 -26.04 20.68 29.26
N THR A 306 -25.21 20.98 30.27
CA THR A 306 -24.29 22.10 30.62
C THR A 306 -23.01 21.58 31.33
N LEU A 307 -22.00 22.42 31.65
CA LEU A 307 -20.58 22.05 31.86
C LEU A 307 -20.01 22.03 33.31
N GLN A 308 -19.07 21.10 33.54
CA GLN A 308 -18.07 21.02 34.62
C GLN A 308 -16.80 20.30 34.07
N GLY A 309 -15.59 20.55 34.58
CA GLY A 309 -14.32 20.16 33.93
C GLY A 309 -13.57 18.92 34.45
N HIS A 310 -12.33 18.69 33.98
CA HIS A 310 -11.36 17.72 34.54
C HIS A 310 -10.04 18.42 34.93
N THR A 311 -8.85 18.12 34.37
CA THR A 311 -7.65 18.99 34.50
C THR A 311 -7.16 19.68 33.20
N ASN A 312 -7.90 19.54 32.06
CA ASN A 312 -8.04 20.39 30.84
C ASN A 312 -8.63 19.77 29.50
N GLY A 313 -8.35 18.54 29.01
CA GLY A 313 -8.65 18.02 27.63
C GLY A 313 -8.42 16.52 27.22
N ILE A 314 -9.12 15.94 26.23
CA ILE A 314 -9.30 14.45 26.10
C ILE A 314 -8.24 13.70 25.27
N ILE A 315 -8.29 12.35 25.23
CA ILE A 315 -7.56 11.49 24.25
C ILE A 315 -8.34 10.34 23.57
N HIS A 316 -8.33 9.16 24.17
CA HIS A 316 -8.45 7.87 23.50
C HIS A 316 -9.37 6.98 24.35
N ALA A 317 -8.97 5.75 24.72
CA ALA A 317 -9.60 4.87 25.72
C ALA A 317 -11.13 4.98 25.78
N THR A 318 -11.75 4.60 24.66
CA THR A 318 -13.16 4.81 24.37
C THR A 318 -13.79 3.52 23.85
N PHE A 319 -15.07 3.27 24.18
CA PHE A 319 -15.98 2.20 23.68
C PHE A 319 -15.38 0.83 23.31
N SER A 320 -15.78 -0.22 24.04
CA SER A 320 -15.47 -1.65 23.85
C SER A 320 -16.62 -2.43 23.15
N PRO A 321 -16.39 -3.62 22.56
CA PRO A 321 -17.72 -4.49 21.35
C PRO A 321 -19.25 -4.68 21.56
N ASP A 322 -19.95 -3.82 22.32
CA ASP A 322 -21.44 -3.80 22.31
C ASP A 322 -22.02 -2.40 22.58
N GLU A 323 -22.37 -2.09 23.85
CA GLU A 323 -22.85 -0.81 24.40
C GLU A 323 -22.76 -0.85 25.95
N GLN A 324 -23.39 0.10 26.65
CA GLN A 324 -23.63 0.21 28.11
C GLN A 324 -22.42 0.20 29.08
N GLN A 325 -21.45 -0.71 28.97
CA GLN A 325 -20.29 -0.81 29.87
C GLN A 325 -19.05 -0.16 29.24
N VAL A 326 -19.02 1.17 29.16
CA VAL A 326 -17.95 1.93 28.48
C VAL A 326 -17.48 3.08 29.36
N ALA A 327 -16.29 3.61 29.08
CA ALA A 327 -15.88 4.95 29.52
C ALA A 327 -15.11 5.67 28.40
N THR A 328 -14.86 6.96 28.61
CA THR A 328 -14.02 7.87 27.80
C THR A 328 -12.67 8.07 28.49
N ALA A 329 -11.58 8.19 27.74
CA ALA A 329 -10.29 8.59 28.31
C ALA A 329 -10.31 9.99 28.93
N SER A 330 -9.18 10.34 29.55
CA SER A 330 -8.84 11.67 30.05
C SER A 330 -7.34 11.69 30.32
N ILE A 331 -6.59 12.59 29.68
CA ILE A 331 -5.13 12.72 29.75
C ILE A 331 -4.64 13.17 31.17
N ASP A 332 -4.85 12.47 32.31
CA ASP A 332 -4.49 13.10 33.61
C ASP A 332 -3.61 12.38 34.76
N LYS A 333 -4.01 11.81 35.94
CA LYS A 333 -3.32 11.12 37.14
C LYS A 333 -4.14 10.14 38.03
N THR A 334 -5.47 10.01 38.00
CA THR A 334 -6.22 9.12 38.92
C THR A 334 -7.26 8.21 38.28
N VAL A 335 -7.32 8.19 36.95
CA VAL A 335 -8.58 7.94 36.23
C VAL A 335 -9.60 9.03 36.59
N LYS A 336 -10.76 8.97 35.92
CA LYS A 336 -11.96 9.79 36.01
C LYS A 336 -12.97 9.15 35.07
N LEU A 337 -13.31 7.90 35.42
CA LEU A 337 -14.28 7.07 34.72
C LEU A 337 -15.61 7.82 34.67
N TRP A 338 -16.14 7.91 33.46
CA TRP A 338 -17.31 8.69 33.07
C TRP A 338 -17.81 7.96 31.81
N ASP A 339 -19.08 7.52 31.81
CA ASP A 339 -19.42 6.24 31.18
C ASP A 339 -20.37 6.32 29.96
N THR A 340 -19.95 5.73 28.82
CA THR A 340 -20.82 5.26 27.70
C THR A 340 -21.64 6.32 26.94
N THR A 341 -22.78 5.90 26.36
CA THR A 341 -23.98 6.69 26.03
C THR A 341 -24.46 7.65 27.13
N SER A 342 -23.83 7.65 28.30
CA SER A 342 -24.52 7.90 29.57
C SER A 342 -23.81 8.91 30.49
N GLY A 343 -23.55 8.54 31.76
CA GLY A 343 -22.89 9.33 32.82
C GLY A 343 -23.52 9.14 34.22
N LYS A 344 -22.81 8.53 35.17
CA LYS A 344 -23.21 8.39 36.59
C LYS A 344 -22.01 8.69 37.53
N LEU A 345 -22.11 8.49 38.86
CA LEU A 345 -21.12 9.01 39.83
C LEU A 345 -20.86 8.08 41.04
N LEU A 346 -19.59 8.00 41.49
CA LEU A 346 -19.11 7.30 42.71
C LEU A 346 -18.08 8.15 43.52
N PHE A 347 -16.95 7.58 43.98
CA PHE A 347 -16.02 8.15 44.98
C PHE A 347 -14.69 8.71 44.38
N THR A 348 -13.65 9.02 45.19
CA THR A 348 -12.36 9.60 44.73
C THR A 348 -11.20 9.41 45.73
N LEU A 349 -9.96 9.16 45.25
CA LEU A 349 -8.69 9.29 46.00
C LEU A 349 -7.45 9.45 45.07
N GLN A 350 -6.26 9.71 45.65
CA GLN A 350 -5.01 10.07 44.94
C GLN A 350 -3.80 9.20 45.37
N GLU A 351 -2.79 9.03 44.51
CA GLU A 351 -1.50 8.42 44.87
C GLU A 351 -0.29 8.95 44.01
N HIS A 352 0.62 8.09 43.52
CA HIS A 352 2.06 8.42 43.45
C HIS A 352 2.62 9.08 42.16
N THR A 353 3.02 8.33 41.12
CA THR A 353 3.89 8.80 40.01
C THR A 353 3.31 8.48 38.62
N ASP A 354 4.07 8.53 37.52
CA ASP A 354 3.71 9.44 36.41
C ASP A 354 2.98 8.90 35.13
N ILE A 355 3.29 9.46 33.93
CA ILE A 355 2.50 9.83 32.71
C ILE A 355 1.75 8.73 31.90
N VAL A 356 0.46 8.40 32.14
CA VAL A 356 -0.31 7.26 31.52
C VAL A 356 -0.80 7.54 30.10
N ARG A 357 0.05 7.36 29.09
CA ARG A 357 -0.17 8.01 27.79
C ARG A 357 -1.35 7.54 26.93
N ASN A 358 -1.94 6.38 27.18
CA ASN A 358 -3.27 5.95 26.70
C ASN A 358 -3.75 4.68 27.43
N ILE A 359 -4.89 4.11 26.98
CA ILE A 359 -5.30 2.68 27.00
C ILE A 359 -6.49 2.53 26.01
N ALA A 360 -7.05 1.33 25.80
CA ALA A 360 -8.38 1.07 25.20
C ALA A 360 -9.11 -0.05 26.01
N PHE A 361 -10.10 -0.79 25.47
CA PHE A 361 -10.54 -2.02 26.16
C PHE A 361 -11.00 -3.15 25.23
N SER A 362 -11.05 -4.38 25.74
CA SER A 362 -10.35 -5.47 25.05
C SER A 362 -11.10 -6.80 25.03
N PRO A 363 -10.78 -7.75 24.13
CA PRO A 363 -12.33 -9.17 23.72
C PRO A 363 -12.75 -9.99 24.96
N ASP A 364 -13.72 -9.50 25.76
CA ASP A 364 -14.19 -9.98 27.09
C ASP A 364 -13.37 -9.57 28.33
N GLY A 365 -12.48 -8.58 28.21
CA GLY A 365 -11.32 -8.35 29.10
C GLY A 365 -11.53 -8.23 30.62
N LYS A 366 -10.54 -8.73 31.37
CA LYS A 366 -10.47 -8.73 32.85
C LYS A 366 -9.33 -7.85 33.38
N SER A 367 -8.21 -7.84 32.65
CA SER A 367 -6.95 -7.16 32.95
C SER A 367 -6.97 -5.63 32.89
N ILE A 368 -7.60 -4.94 33.84
CA ILE A 368 -7.59 -3.46 33.94
C ILE A 368 -6.16 -2.96 34.28
N VAL A 369 -5.64 -1.99 33.51
CA VAL A 369 -4.20 -1.82 33.22
C VAL A 369 -3.64 -0.40 33.47
N THR A 370 -2.32 -0.33 33.73
CA THR A 370 -1.49 0.82 34.20
C THR A 370 -1.80 2.22 33.62
N ALA A 371 -1.11 2.77 32.61
CA ALA A 371 0.09 2.39 31.86
C ALA A 371 0.86 3.66 31.33
N SER A 372 1.98 4.05 31.96
CA SER A 372 2.71 5.35 31.80
C SER A 372 4.24 5.44 31.46
N ASP A 373 4.89 6.61 31.40
CA ASP A 373 6.38 6.74 31.31
C ASP A 373 7.24 6.05 32.44
N ASP A 374 7.21 4.72 32.56
CA ASP A 374 8.31 3.76 32.81
C ASP A 374 7.87 2.32 32.46
N GLY A 375 7.04 1.68 33.28
CA GLY A 375 6.58 0.30 33.07
C GLY A 375 6.47 -0.62 34.31
N THR A 376 6.45 -0.12 35.58
CA THR A 376 6.37 -1.00 36.84
C THR A 376 4.84 -1.49 36.98
N ALA A 377 4.18 -1.79 35.85
CA ALA A 377 2.72 -1.78 35.66
C ALA A 377 1.90 -2.67 36.61
N ARG A 378 0.60 -2.42 36.67
CA ARG A 378 -0.39 -3.44 37.00
C ARG A 378 -1.21 -3.73 35.73
N LEU A 379 -1.65 -4.98 35.57
CA LEU A 379 -2.96 -5.26 34.99
C LEU A 379 -3.74 -6.11 36.01
N TRP A 380 -4.33 -5.45 37.01
CA TRP A 380 -5.01 -6.12 38.12
C TRP A 380 -6.47 -6.48 37.78
N ASN A 381 -6.88 -7.62 38.34
CA ASN A 381 -7.90 -8.49 37.78
C ASN A 381 -9.29 -8.30 38.42
N THR A 382 -10.33 -8.17 37.60
CA THR A 382 -11.72 -8.01 38.07
C THR A 382 -12.29 -9.22 38.82
N SER A 383 -11.74 -10.43 38.63
CA SER A 383 -12.19 -11.65 39.30
C SER A 383 -11.68 -11.80 40.74
N SER A 384 -10.60 -11.11 41.12
CA SER A 384 -9.82 -11.43 42.34
C SER A 384 -8.96 -10.32 42.95
N GLY A 385 -8.64 -9.25 42.21
CA GLY A 385 -7.72 -8.19 42.67
C GLY A 385 -6.25 -8.60 42.79
N GLN A 386 -5.83 -9.73 42.19
CA GLN A 386 -4.46 -10.24 42.25
C GLN A 386 -3.41 -9.32 41.59
N LEU A 387 -2.12 -9.63 41.85
CA LEU A 387 -0.93 -8.84 41.51
C LEU A 387 0.12 -9.78 40.89
N LEU A 388 0.23 -9.82 39.56
CA LEU A 388 0.30 -11.15 38.90
C LEU A 388 1.66 -11.64 38.35
N PHE A 389 2.63 -10.77 38.00
CA PHE A 389 3.81 -11.20 37.21
C PHE A 389 5.04 -10.24 37.32
N THR A 390 6.17 -10.58 36.69
CA THR A 390 7.44 -9.81 36.81
C THR A 390 7.62 -8.63 35.84
N LEU A 391 6.81 -8.52 34.77
CA LEU A 391 7.46 -8.40 33.45
C LEU A 391 7.91 -6.98 32.95
N GLN A 392 8.75 -6.20 33.65
CA GLN A 392 9.03 -4.75 33.48
C GLN A 392 10.36 -4.30 32.74
N GLY A 393 10.32 -3.78 31.48
CA GLY A 393 11.33 -3.54 30.36
C GLY A 393 12.61 -2.64 30.36
N HIS A 394 12.68 -1.47 29.67
CA HIS A 394 13.94 -0.70 29.39
C HIS A 394 13.89 0.86 29.61
N LEU A 395 14.73 1.67 28.93
CA LEU A 395 15.02 3.08 29.27
C LEU A 395 14.75 4.14 28.15
N GLY A 396 13.51 4.40 27.70
CA GLY A 396 13.24 5.50 26.74
C GLY A 396 11.77 5.94 26.63
N ALA A 397 11.52 7.20 26.25
CA ALA A 397 10.22 7.88 26.43
C ALA A 397 9.06 7.24 25.63
N VAL A 398 7.83 7.34 26.13
CA VAL A 398 6.71 6.59 25.54
C VAL A 398 5.93 7.38 24.50
N TRP A 399 5.89 6.92 23.24
CA TRP A 399 5.37 7.72 22.11
C TRP A 399 4.05 7.25 21.47
N TYR A 400 3.56 6.01 21.65
CA TYR A 400 2.28 5.53 21.06
C TYR A 400 1.72 4.26 21.79
N ALA A 401 0.49 3.81 21.50
CA ALA A 401 0.13 2.38 21.47
C ALA A 401 -1.21 2.14 20.73
N GLU A 402 -1.42 0.98 20.09
CA GLU A 402 -2.69 0.63 19.42
C GLU A 402 -3.07 -0.87 19.50
N PHE A 403 -4.28 -1.26 19.05
CA PHE A 403 -4.74 -2.63 18.75
C PHE A 403 -5.94 -2.51 17.75
N SER A 404 -6.04 -3.01 16.50
CA SER A 404 -5.56 -4.22 15.77
C SER A 404 -6.44 -5.50 15.90
N PRO A 405 -6.10 -6.68 15.32
CA PRO A 405 -7.03 -7.84 15.30
C PRO A 405 -6.92 -8.93 16.40
N SER A 406 -5.80 -9.66 16.52
CA SER A 406 -5.84 -11.06 17.06
C SER A 406 -5.31 -11.22 18.49
N GLY A 407 -4.61 -10.23 19.05
CA GLY A 407 -4.39 -10.12 20.51
C GLY A 407 -3.40 -11.09 21.17
N GLN A 408 -2.89 -12.10 20.46
CA GLN A 408 -2.16 -13.22 21.08
C GLN A 408 -0.70 -12.90 21.47
N LYS A 409 0.00 -12.11 20.66
CA LYS A 409 1.40 -11.69 20.83
C LYS A 409 1.53 -10.22 20.45
N VAL A 410 2.56 -9.55 20.96
CA VAL A 410 2.49 -8.11 21.32
C VAL A 410 3.82 -7.36 21.21
N VAL A 411 3.91 -6.11 20.71
CA VAL A 411 5.11 -5.24 20.75
C VAL A 411 5.13 -4.22 21.90
N THR A 412 6.29 -3.59 22.12
CA THR A 412 6.44 -2.32 22.87
C THR A 412 7.38 -1.27 22.23
N ALA A 413 7.99 -1.54 21.07
CA ALA A 413 8.89 -0.60 20.36
C ALA A 413 10.15 -0.13 21.09
N SER A 414 10.73 1.02 20.68
CA SER A 414 11.84 1.72 21.33
C SER A 414 12.12 3.16 20.88
N GLU A 415 11.80 4.17 21.71
CA GLU A 415 12.25 5.56 21.58
C GLU A 415 13.74 5.74 21.26
N ASP A 416 14.58 4.79 21.69
CA ASP A 416 16.00 4.76 21.36
C ASP A 416 16.35 4.12 20.01
N GLY A 417 15.37 3.75 19.16
CA GLY A 417 15.58 3.34 17.76
C GLY A 417 14.68 2.26 17.15
N THR A 418 13.90 1.56 17.97
CA THR A 418 13.91 0.11 17.85
C THR A 418 12.57 -0.59 18.15
N ALA A 419 12.55 -1.93 18.24
CA ALA A 419 11.36 -2.78 18.37
C ALA A 419 11.44 -3.80 19.51
N ARG A 420 10.27 -4.27 19.95
CA ARG A 420 10.07 -5.33 20.97
C ARG A 420 8.93 -6.26 20.55
N LEU A 421 8.89 -7.50 21.02
CA LEU A 421 7.81 -8.48 20.80
C LEU A 421 7.80 -9.46 21.98
N TRP A 422 6.60 -9.73 22.47
CA TRP A 422 6.25 -10.39 23.71
C TRP A 422 5.26 -11.53 23.43
N ASN A 423 5.29 -12.58 24.23
CA ASN A 423 4.24 -13.58 24.24
C ASN A 423 3.32 -13.39 25.44
N SER A 424 2.01 -13.31 25.19
CA SER A 424 1.03 -13.17 26.26
C SER A 424 0.70 -14.50 26.96
N SER A 425 0.87 -15.66 26.31
CA SER A 425 0.40 -16.95 26.84
C SER A 425 1.24 -18.17 26.46
N ASN A 426 1.52 -18.44 25.18
CA ASN A 426 2.18 -19.70 24.77
C ASN A 426 3.71 -19.73 24.97
N GLY A 427 4.31 -18.66 25.49
CA GLY A 427 5.70 -18.60 25.96
C GLY A 427 6.80 -18.47 24.89
N GLN A 428 6.62 -18.97 23.66
CA GLN A 428 7.62 -18.83 22.59
C GLN A 428 7.75 -17.36 22.15
N LEU A 429 8.98 -16.83 22.08
CA LEU A 429 9.25 -15.39 22.28
C LEU A 429 9.96 -14.70 21.11
N PHE A 430 9.81 -15.23 19.89
CA PHE A 430 10.20 -14.66 18.59
C PHE A 430 11.63 -14.08 18.47
N ALA A 431 11.93 -13.40 17.36
CA ALA A 431 13.25 -12.93 16.96
C ALA A 431 13.22 -11.59 16.15
N ILE A 432 14.04 -10.54 16.38
CA ILE A 432 14.05 -9.19 15.71
C ILE A 432 15.04 -9.01 14.51
N LEU A 433 15.08 -7.87 13.79
CA LEU A 433 16.21 -7.40 12.93
C LEU A 433 16.66 -5.91 13.14
N ARG A 434 17.22 -5.54 14.30
CA ARG A 434 17.91 -4.28 14.76
C ARG A 434 18.77 -3.55 13.70
N GLY A 435 18.18 -2.81 12.75
CA GLY A 435 18.87 -1.99 11.73
C GLY A 435 20.11 -1.23 12.23
N ASN A 436 21.32 -1.73 11.90
CA ASN A 436 22.67 -1.46 12.45
C ASN A 436 22.99 -0.24 13.36
N THR A 437 24.08 -0.42 14.10
CA THR A 437 24.43 0.23 15.36
C THR A 437 25.70 1.09 15.31
N GLU A 438 26.31 1.21 14.13
CA GLU A 438 27.67 1.74 14.00
C GLU A 438 27.73 3.29 13.88
N ASP A 439 26.57 3.93 13.78
CA ASP A 439 26.34 5.36 14.03
C ASP A 439 25.06 5.49 14.90
N PRO A 440 25.15 5.14 16.20
CA PRO A 440 24.00 5.00 17.11
C PRO A 440 23.51 6.35 17.64
N THR A 441 23.60 7.39 16.80
CA THR A 441 23.74 8.79 17.22
C THR A 441 22.82 9.77 16.48
N ILE A 442 22.11 9.32 15.43
CA ILE A 442 21.35 10.20 14.51
C ILE A 442 20.07 9.51 14.04
N VAL A 443 18.96 9.63 14.78
CA VAL A 443 17.61 9.19 14.36
C VAL A 443 16.48 10.07 14.94
N ARG A 444 15.90 9.69 16.11
CA ARG A 444 14.57 10.06 16.67
C ARG A 444 13.38 9.93 15.68
N VAL A 445 12.64 8.83 15.85
CA VAL A 445 11.63 8.20 14.95
C VAL A 445 10.59 7.41 15.80
N TYR A 446 9.40 7.09 15.28
CA TYR A 446 8.16 7.11 16.08
C TYR A 446 7.07 6.04 15.79
N HIS A 447 7.27 4.97 14.98
CA HIS A 447 6.17 4.31 14.25
C HIS A 447 6.05 2.76 14.31
N ALA A 448 4.80 2.28 14.46
CA ALA A 448 4.42 0.87 14.54
C ALA A 448 2.95 0.57 14.13
N THR A 449 2.41 1.26 13.12
CA THR A 449 1.00 1.08 12.70
C THR A 449 0.70 -0.37 12.28
N PHE A 450 -0.41 -0.96 12.73
CA PHE A 450 -0.66 -2.42 12.61
C PHE A 450 -2.16 -2.72 12.31
N SER A 451 -2.57 -3.84 11.69
CA SER A 451 -1.93 -4.82 10.78
C SER A 451 -3.06 -5.81 10.33
N PRO A 452 -2.93 -6.58 9.23
CA PRO A 452 -4.02 -7.45 8.74
C PRO A 452 -3.91 -8.96 9.05
N ASP A 453 -2.72 -9.53 8.85
CA ASP A 453 -2.45 -10.98 8.72
C ASP A 453 -0.94 -11.23 9.03
N GLY A 454 -0.13 -11.59 8.02
CA GLY A 454 1.27 -12.00 8.15
C GLY A 454 2.32 -10.96 7.72
N GLN A 455 3.37 -11.43 7.04
CA GLN A 455 4.73 -10.91 7.26
C GLN A 455 5.43 -10.36 6.00
N LYS A 456 5.14 -9.12 5.57
CA LYS A 456 5.96 -8.35 4.59
C LYS A 456 6.28 -6.95 5.12
N LEU A 457 7.52 -6.45 4.92
CA LEU A 457 8.09 -5.37 5.76
C LEU A 457 9.10 -4.43 5.03
N ILE A 458 9.86 -3.65 5.82
CA ILE A 458 10.32 -2.28 5.56
C ILE A 458 11.82 -2.06 5.89
N THR A 459 12.18 -1.88 7.17
CA THR A 459 13.51 -1.47 7.68
C THR A 459 14.29 -0.48 6.80
N SER A 460 13.69 0.66 6.46
CA SER A 460 14.25 1.66 5.52
C SER A 460 14.47 3.04 6.17
N SER A 461 15.07 4.00 5.45
CA SER A 461 15.77 5.13 6.12
C SER A 461 15.86 6.49 5.40
N ARG A 462 16.38 7.50 6.13
CA ARG A 462 16.75 8.84 5.65
C ARG A 462 18.00 8.88 4.75
N GLY A 463 18.67 7.74 4.52
CA GLY A 463 20.01 7.66 3.92
C GLY A 463 20.38 6.27 3.28
N GLU A 464 21.67 5.95 3.11
CA GLU A 464 22.22 4.77 2.40
C GLU A 464 22.54 3.50 3.24
N LYS A 465 23.34 3.60 4.31
CA LYS A 465 24.37 2.61 4.72
C LYS A 465 24.07 1.11 4.87
N PRO A 466 24.75 0.33 4.03
CA PRO A 466 24.23 0.19 2.14
C PRO A 466 22.82 -0.39 1.95
N ALA A 467 22.26 -0.34 0.74
CA ALA A 467 20.86 -0.75 0.52
C ALA A 467 20.71 -2.21 0.08
N GLN A 468 19.62 -2.84 0.53
CA GLN A 468 19.50 -4.30 0.60
C GLN A 468 18.04 -4.80 0.65
N LEU A 469 17.83 -6.12 0.56
CA LEU A 469 16.56 -6.80 0.86
C LEU A 469 16.76 -7.84 1.98
N TRP A 470 15.67 -8.13 2.71
CA TRP A 470 15.47 -9.37 3.47
C TRP A 470 14.44 -10.28 2.78
N ASP A 471 14.43 -11.55 3.16
CA ASP A 471 13.22 -12.38 3.16
C ASP A 471 13.17 -13.16 4.48
N VAL A 472 11.95 -13.48 4.95
CA VAL A 472 11.61 -13.48 6.39
C VAL A 472 12.30 -14.59 7.19
N VAL A 473 11.94 -15.85 6.95
CA VAL A 473 12.27 -16.96 7.85
C VAL A 473 13.67 -17.48 7.55
N ASN A 474 14.68 -16.88 8.18
CA ASN A 474 16.12 -16.92 7.83
C ASN A 474 16.49 -16.39 6.43
N GLY A 475 15.76 -16.82 5.38
CA GLY A 475 15.97 -16.48 3.97
C GLY A 475 17.37 -16.76 3.40
N ARG A 476 17.54 -16.60 2.09
CA ARG A 476 18.79 -16.76 1.34
C ARG A 476 19.44 -15.43 1.01
N LEU A 477 20.24 -14.91 1.91
CA LEU A 477 21.11 -13.78 1.61
C LEU A 477 22.11 -14.23 0.52
N PHE A 478 22.36 -13.34 -0.46
CA PHE A 478 22.67 -13.74 -1.83
C PHE A 478 23.44 -12.70 -2.64
N ALA A 479 22.96 -11.45 -2.72
CA ALA A 479 23.50 -10.44 -3.63
C ALA A 479 23.63 -9.03 -2.99
N THR A 480 23.39 -7.96 -3.76
CA THR A 480 23.41 -6.55 -3.36
C THR A 480 22.53 -5.73 -4.31
N LEU A 481 22.02 -4.56 -3.87
CA LEU A 481 21.52 -3.51 -4.77
C LEU A 481 22.24 -2.18 -4.52
N GLN A 482 22.61 -1.47 -5.59
CA GLN A 482 23.24 -0.15 -5.57
C GLN A 482 22.97 0.56 -6.91
N GLY A 483 22.63 1.86 -6.89
CA GLY A 483 22.30 2.67 -8.07
C GLY A 483 21.24 3.72 -7.74
N HIS A 484 21.57 4.61 -6.80
CA HIS A 484 20.65 5.50 -6.08
C HIS A 484 21.44 6.75 -5.63
N GLU A 485 20.88 7.97 -5.79
CA GLU A 485 21.70 9.17 -6.09
C GLU A 485 21.26 10.51 -5.44
N GLN A 486 20.11 10.62 -4.74
CA GLN A 486 19.82 11.66 -3.71
C GLN A 486 19.17 11.10 -2.41
N ARG A 487 18.94 11.98 -1.41
CA ARG A 487 18.72 11.68 0.03
C ARG A 487 17.35 11.10 0.48
N VAL A 488 17.34 10.18 1.47
CA VAL A 488 16.19 9.31 1.90
C VAL A 488 14.99 10.02 2.60
N ASN A 489 13.96 9.33 3.12
CA ASN A 489 12.87 9.91 3.96
C ASN A 489 12.09 8.94 4.89
N TYR A 490 10.88 8.46 4.54
CA TYR A 490 9.84 8.04 5.51
C TYR A 490 8.75 7.11 4.93
N ALA A 491 7.96 6.45 5.80
CA ALA A 491 6.55 6.02 5.66
C ALA A 491 5.98 5.52 7.03
N SER A 492 4.81 4.86 7.07
CA SER A 492 4.31 3.99 8.15
C SER A 492 3.50 2.82 7.55
N PHE A 493 2.24 2.53 7.92
CA PHE A 493 1.65 1.20 7.65
C PHE A 493 0.14 1.00 7.39
N SER A 494 -0.29 -0.28 7.34
CA SER A 494 -1.44 -0.82 6.61
C SER A 494 -1.97 -2.19 7.10
N PRO A 495 -3.22 -2.53 6.71
CA PRO A 495 -3.68 -3.89 6.43
C PRO A 495 -4.07 -4.19 4.93
N ASP A 496 -3.50 -5.21 4.24
CA ASP A 496 -4.19 -6.49 3.86
C ASP A 496 -3.48 -7.46 2.87
N GLY A 497 -2.60 -7.02 1.96
CA GLY A 497 -2.26 -7.78 0.73
C GLY A 497 -1.04 -7.27 -0.08
N GLN A 498 -1.25 -6.48 -1.16
CA GLN A 498 -0.18 -5.94 -2.03
C GLN A 498 0.71 -4.87 -1.37
N ARG A 499 0.23 -3.61 -1.37
CA ARG A 499 0.90 -2.57 -2.19
C ARG A 499 2.17 -2.05 -1.52
N VAL A 500 2.93 -1.26 -2.28
CA VAL A 500 3.31 0.07 -1.79
C VAL A 500 3.06 1.02 -2.97
N VAL A 501 2.90 2.32 -2.72
CA VAL A 501 2.62 3.31 -3.79
C VAL A 501 3.05 4.71 -3.34
N THR A 502 4.35 4.82 -3.13
CA THR A 502 5.08 6.05 -2.80
C THR A 502 6.53 5.87 -3.24
N ALA A 503 7.25 6.97 -3.46
CA ALA A 503 8.04 7.09 -4.68
C ALA A 503 9.36 7.86 -4.54
N SER A 504 10.16 7.86 -5.62
CA SER A 504 11.34 8.72 -5.82
C SER A 504 11.03 10.03 -6.54
N ASP A 505 12.03 10.90 -6.69
CA ASP A 505 11.86 12.23 -7.23
C ASP A 505 12.84 12.73 -8.31
N ASP A 506 13.96 13.36 -7.95
CA ASP A 506 14.30 14.64 -8.59
C ASP A 506 14.70 14.62 -10.08
N GLU A 507 15.18 13.50 -10.64
CA GLU A 507 15.08 13.21 -12.08
C GLU A 507 14.76 11.73 -12.41
N THR A 508 14.16 10.95 -11.50
CA THR A 508 13.47 9.66 -11.75
C THR A 508 12.76 9.17 -10.47
N VAL A 509 11.71 8.35 -10.62
CA VAL A 509 10.53 8.26 -9.72
C VAL A 509 9.97 6.83 -9.61
N CYS A 510 9.11 6.48 -8.64
CA CYS A 510 8.81 5.06 -8.31
C CYS A 510 7.34 4.67 -8.00
N VAL A 511 6.93 3.54 -8.58
CA VAL A 511 6.14 2.43 -7.96
C VAL A 511 6.76 1.11 -8.46
N TRP A 512 6.67 -0.01 -7.72
CA TRP A 512 7.25 -1.34 -8.04
C TRP A 512 6.20 -2.46 -8.34
N ASN A 513 6.57 -3.74 -8.12
CA ASN A 513 5.83 -4.98 -8.44
C ASN A 513 6.07 -6.09 -7.36
N VAL A 514 5.39 -7.25 -7.40
CA VAL A 514 5.18 -8.25 -6.31
C VAL A 514 6.36 -8.51 -5.36
N SER A 515 7.53 -8.76 -5.92
CA SER A 515 8.78 -9.01 -5.21
C SER A 515 9.80 -7.88 -5.41
N SER A 516 9.48 -6.88 -6.24
CA SER A 516 10.11 -6.84 -7.56
C SER A 516 10.76 -5.52 -7.95
N GLY A 517 11.73 -5.58 -8.85
CA GLY A 517 12.24 -4.42 -9.59
C GLY A 517 13.00 -4.80 -10.86
N GLN A 518 12.49 -4.34 -12.01
CA GLN A 518 13.10 -4.30 -13.34
C GLN A 518 12.39 -3.18 -14.13
N LEU A 519 13.08 -2.10 -14.54
CA LEU A 519 12.43 -0.80 -14.77
C LEU A 519 11.65 -0.58 -16.08
N LEU A 520 10.81 0.47 -16.10
CA LEU A 520 9.93 0.84 -17.22
C LEU A 520 10.25 2.22 -17.85
N THR A 521 9.66 3.34 -17.39
CA THR A 521 9.74 4.67 -18.05
C THR A 521 9.40 5.85 -17.12
N THR A 522 10.25 6.89 -17.13
CA THR A 522 10.20 8.15 -16.33
C THR A 522 9.23 9.28 -16.79
N LEU A 523 9.78 10.49 -17.02
CA LEU A 523 9.15 11.83 -17.15
C LEU A 523 10.22 12.96 -17.11
N LYS A 524 9.96 14.11 -16.45
CA LYS A 524 10.84 15.31 -16.38
C LYS A 524 10.65 16.20 -15.12
N GLY A 525 11.75 16.78 -14.64
CA GLY A 525 11.98 17.46 -13.34
C GLY A 525 11.08 18.61 -12.87
N HIS A 526 11.23 18.96 -11.58
CA HIS A 526 10.37 19.78 -10.72
C HIS A 526 11.11 20.13 -9.38
N THR A 527 10.54 20.96 -8.52
CA THR A 527 10.97 21.16 -7.10
C THR A 527 9.75 21.21 -6.15
N GLY A 528 9.63 20.35 -5.12
CA GLY A 528 8.47 20.36 -4.20
C GLY A 528 8.40 19.36 -3.04
N TRP A 529 8.17 19.88 -1.83
CA TRP A 529 8.54 19.25 -0.54
C TRP A 529 7.36 18.62 0.23
N VAL A 530 7.59 17.44 0.83
CA VAL A 530 6.56 16.45 1.24
C VAL A 530 6.79 15.88 2.65
N THR A 531 5.72 15.46 3.36
CA THR A 531 5.81 14.56 4.53
C THR A 531 4.83 13.38 4.49
N TYR A 532 3.92 13.23 5.46
CA TYR A 532 3.11 12.03 5.79
C TYR A 532 2.12 11.62 4.68
N ALA A 533 1.43 10.47 4.76
CA ALA A 533 0.59 9.93 3.67
C ALA A 533 -0.26 8.72 4.08
N ALA A 534 -1.26 8.31 3.26
CA ALA A 534 -2.29 7.31 3.58
C ALA A 534 -2.98 6.66 2.34
N PHE A 535 -4.04 5.84 2.52
CA PHE A 535 -4.77 5.14 1.43
C PHE A 535 -6.12 4.50 1.90
N SER A 536 -7.14 4.38 1.03
CA SER A 536 -8.58 4.61 1.34
C SER A 536 -9.57 3.57 1.88
N PRO A 537 -9.55 2.28 1.51
CA PRO A 537 -8.70 1.64 0.52
C PRO A 537 -9.35 1.49 -0.86
N ASP A 538 -10.67 1.26 -0.92
CA ASP A 538 -11.58 1.12 -2.08
C ASP A 538 -10.94 0.71 -3.43
N GLY A 539 -10.23 1.64 -4.07
CA GLY A 539 -9.64 1.43 -5.37
C GLY A 539 -9.26 2.66 -6.17
N ARG A 540 -10.24 3.42 -6.63
CA ARG A 540 -10.03 4.31 -7.78
C ARG A 540 -9.36 5.66 -7.46
N GLU A 541 -10.03 6.63 -6.83
CA GLU A 541 -9.65 8.05 -6.94
C GLU A 541 -8.94 8.72 -5.72
N ILE A 542 -7.90 9.52 -5.97
CA ILE A 542 -6.70 9.63 -5.08
C ILE A 542 -6.37 11.08 -4.71
N VAL A 543 -6.05 11.42 -3.46
CA VAL A 543 -5.97 12.81 -2.91
C VAL A 543 -4.56 13.44 -2.99
N SER A 544 -4.47 14.78 -2.78
CA SER A 544 -3.23 15.59 -2.71
C SER A 544 -3.49 17.11 -2.55
N ALA A 545 -3.13 17.68 -1.38
CA ALA A 545 -2.99 19.08 -1.00
C ALA A 545 -1.77 19.23 -0.05
N SER A 546 -1.19 20.43 0.12
CA SER A 546 -0.02 20.67 1.00
C SER A 546 0.09 22.18 1.36
N ALA A 547 1.28 22.78 1.37
CA ALA A 547 1.58 24.16 1.78
C ALA A 547 1.21 25.27 0.74
N ASP A 548 -0.05 25.28 0.30
CA ASP A 548 -0.78 26.40 -0.33
C ASP A 548 -0.40 26.95 -1.75
N ASN A 549 -1.45 27.39 -2.45
CA ASN A 549 -1.53 28.10 -3.73
C ASN A 549 -0.88 27.48 -4.98
N THR A 550 -0.50 26.20 -4.95
CA THR A 550 0.49 25.65 -5.89
C THR A 550 0.22 24.22 -6.43
N VAL A 551 -0.68 23.41 -5.84
CA VAL A 551 -0.83 21.94 -6.05
C VAL A 551 -0.44 21.31 -7.41
N ARG A 552 0.47 20.33 -7.36
CA ARG A 552 0.92 19.39 -8.42
C ARG A 552 1.25 18.01 -7.80
N LEU A 553 0.88 16.86 -8.38
CA LEU A 553 1.20 15.52 -7.83
C LEU A 553 1.35 14.44 -8.94
N TRP A 554 1.59 13.15 -8.59
CA TRP A 554 1.64 11.93 -9.43
C TRP A 554 1.01 10.72 -8.69
N ASP A 555 0.56 9.63 -9.35
CA ASP A 555 -0.16 8.47 -8.72
C ASP A 555 -0.44 7.22 -9.60
N LEU A 556 -1.00 6.17 -8.96
CA LEU A 556 -1.24 4.84 -9.52
C LEU A 556 -2.61 4.60 -10.19
N SER A 557 -3.75 4.90 -9.54
CA SER A 557 -4.99 4.12 -9.76
C SER A 557 -5.95 4.71 -10.81
N ASN A 558 -6.89 5.59 -10.46
CA ASN A 558 -7.69 6.33 -11.45
C ASN A 558 -6.85 7.36 -12.24
N ARG A 559 -5.67 7.70 -11.71
CA ARG A 559 -4.70 8.70 -12.13
C ARG A 559 -4.92 10.16 -11.65
N LYS A 560 -5.91 10.51 -10.79
CA LYS A 560 -6.10 11.91 -10.28
C LYS A 560 -6.88 12.08 -8.94
N LEU A 561 -6.67 13.28 -8.38
CA LEU A 561 -7.21 14.01 -7.22
C LEU A 561 -8.53 13.58 -6.56
N LEU A 562 -8.51 13.73 -5.22
CA LEU A 562 -9.58 13.82 -4.22
C LEU A 562 -9.31 15.00 -3.25
N ALA A 563 -10.36 15.36 -2.50
CA ALA A 563 -10.39 16.38 -1.42
C ALA A 563 -10.22 17.85 -1.90
N THR A 564 -10.35 18.84 -1.00
CA THR A 564 -10.24 20.29 -1.33
C THR A 564 -9.54 21.10 -0.22
N LEU A 565 -8.73 22.08 -0.63
CA LEU A 565 -7.89 22.99 0.19
C LEU A 565 -7.41 24.13 -0.72
N ARG A 566 -6.39 24.90 -0.32
CA ARG A 566 -5.72 25.99 -1.03
C ARG A 566 -6.51 27.30 -1.05
N GLY A 567 -5.82 28.37 -0.66
CA GLY A 567 -6.19 29.78 -0.76
C GLY A 567 -5.32 30.72 0.10
N ILE A 568 -4.84 30.28 1.25
CA ILE A 568 -3.98 31.02 2.20
C ILE A 568 -3.33 30.05 3.24
N THR A 569 -2.55 30.57 4.20
CA THR A 569 -2.02 29.85 5.38
C THR A 569 -2.36 30.55 6.72
N GLY A 570 -2.21 29.90 7.88
CA GLY A 570 -2.57 30.52 9.19
C GLY A 570 -1.88 30.07 10.47
N THR A 571 -1.34 28.84 10.57
CA THR A 571 -0.91 28.29 11.88
C THR A 571 0.32 27.38 11.79
N ALA A 572 0.69 26.72 12.90
CA ALA A 572 1.82 25.79 12.94
C ALA A 572 1.44 24.44 12.31
N LEU A 573 2.31 23.92 11.43
CA LEU A 573 2.13 22.66 10.73
C LEU A 573 1.82 21.51 11.71
N HIS A 574 0.71 20.82 11.47
CA HIS A 574 0.07 19.84 12.36
C HIS A 574 -0.73 18.66 11.55
N HIS A 575 -0.99 16.02 12.06
CA HIS A 575 -1.72 14.76 11.68
C HIS A 575 -3.26 14.80 11.61
N VAL A 576 -3.84 14.28 10.52
CA VAL A 576 -5.30 14.34 10.23
C VAL A 576 -5.73 13.03 9.56
N ALA A 577 -6.95 12.54 9.80
CA ALA A 577 -7.38 11.24 9.31
C ALA A 577 -8.89 11.12 9.01
N LEU A 578 -9.31 9.98 8.45
CA LEU A 578 -10.49 9.76 7.61
C LEU A 578 -11.26 8.50 8.04
N SER A 579 -12.31 8.06 7.32
CA SER A 579 -13.31 7.11 7.88
C SER A 579 -14.26 6.50 6.80
N PRO A 580 -15.34 5.77 7.17
CA PRO A 580 -16.34 5.18 6.27
C PRO A 580 -17.72 5.86 6.32
N ASP A 581 -18.68 5.41 5.51
CA ASP A 581 -20.15 5.54 5.57
C ASP A 581 -20.92 6.52 4.63
N GLY A 582 -20.52 7.73 4.21
CA GLY A 582 -19.44 8.58 4.67
C GLY A 582 -19.91 9.92 5.25
N ARG A 583 -20.55 9.91 6.43
CA ARG A 583 -21.02 11.08 7.20
C ARG A 583 -20.26 11.22 8.53
N GLN A 584 -19.70 12.40 8.83
CA GLN A 584 -18.89 12.77 10.03
C GLN A 584 -17.38 12.32 10.06
N VAL A 585 -16.41 13.27 10.11
CA VAL A 585 -14.96 13.06 10.46
C VAL A 585 -14.25 14.38 10.88
N ILE A 586 -12.91 14.40 11.01
CA ILE A 586 -12.08 15.45 11.68
C ILE A 586 -10.89 15.99 10.83
N THR A 587 -10.38 17.20 11.15
CA THR A 587 -9.11 17.81 10.68
C THR A 587 -8.37 18.63 11.76
N ALA A 588 -7.32 19.43 11.44
CA ALA A 588 -6.37 20.07 12.37
C ALA A 588 -5.92 21.52 12.05
N SER A 589 -5.34 22.22 13.07
CA SER A 589 -4.87 23.63 13.03
C SER A 589 -4.05 24.19 14.22
N SER A 590 -3.82 23.52 15.36
CA SER A 590 -3.09 24.01 16.57
C SER A 590 -3.68 25.21 17.38
N ASP A 591 -4.95 25.57 17.14
CA ASP A 591 -5.44 26.95 17.34
C ASP A 591 -6.48 27.22 18.47
N GLY A 592 -7.75 27.01 18.16
CA GLY A 592 -8.87 27.77 18.73
C GLY A 592 -10.21 27.58 18.01
N THR A 593 -10.25 26.80 16.91
CA THR A 593 -11.46 26.59 16.12
C THR A 593 -11.61 25.17 15.59
N ALA A 594 -12.86 24.72 15.52
CA ALA A 594 -13.34 23.78 14.50
C ALA A 594 -14.44 24.43 13.69
N ARG A 595 -14.66 23.92 12.47
CA ARG A 595 -15.64 24.42 11.51
C ARG A 595 -16.16 23.26 10.64
N LEU A 596 -16.92 22.30 11.18
CA LEU A 596 -17.15 21.00 10.50
C LEU A 596 -17.62 21.06 9.00
N TRP A 597 -16.88 20.40 8.09
CA TRP A 597 -17.14 20.32 6.63
C TRP A 597 -18.23 19.29 6.22
N TYR A 598 -18.23 18.88 4.94
CA TYR A 598 -18.34 17.54 4.34
C TYR A 598 -17.38 17.58 3.13
N THR A 599 -16.74 16.49 2.67
CA THR A 599 -15.95 16.58 1.40
C THR A 599 -16.86 16.45 0.22
N VAL A 600 -17.85 15.58 0.32
CA VAL A 600 -19.03 15.65 -0.55
C VAL A 600 -20.02 16.57 0.20
N ASN A 601 -19.89 17.91 0.25
CA ASN A 601 -19.23 18.81 -0.72
C ASN A 601 -18.60 20.14 -0.13
N GLY A 602 -19.35 21.15 0.34
CA GLY A 602 -19.12 22.58 -0.03
C GLY A 602 -19.18 23.76 0.97
N PRO A 603 -20.31 24.47 1.24
CA PRO A 603 -20.29 25.66 2.13
C PRO A 603 -21.12 25.59 3.45
N LEU A 604 -20.53 26.21 4.49
CA LEU A 604 -21.01 26.82 5.76
C LEU A 604 -22.30 26.39 6.51
N PHE A 605 -22.16 26.30 7.85
CA PHE A 605 -23.20 26.44 8.89
C PHE A 605 -22.64 27.24 10.13
N THR A 606 -22.94 26.91 11.41
CA THR A 606 -22.65 27.78 12.59
C THR A 606 -22.02 27.10 13.84
N THR A 607 -21.34 27.86 14.70
CA THR A 607 -20.27 27.40 15.63
C THR A 607 -20.61 27.41 17.14
N LEU A 608 -19.94 26.56 17.96
CA LEU A 608 -20.18 26.43 19.43
C LEU A 608 -19.10 25.74 20.36
N GLN A 609 -17.80 26.08 20.26
CA GLN A 609 -16.76 25.92 21.33
C GLN A 609 -16.32 24.50 21.85
N GLY A 610 -15.22 24.41 22.63
CA GLY A 610 -14.61 23.16 23.13
C GLY A 610 -13.52 23.18 24.25
N HIS A 611 -12.45 23.99 24.19
CA HIS A 611 -11.07 23.57 24.60
C HIS A 611 -10.11 24.67 25.17
N THR A 612 -8.80 24.39 25.39
CA THR A 612 -7.72 25.39 25.69
C THR A 612 -6.32 25.14 25.07
N GLY A 613 -6.19 24.50 23.89
CA GLY A 613 -4.90 24.42 23.15
C GLY A 613 -4.58 23.10 22.41
N SER A 614 -3.40 23.03 21.77
CA SER A 614 -3.09 22.11 20.65
C SER A 614 -3.46 20.62 20.78
N VAL A 615 -3.88 20.02 19.66
CA VAL A 615 -4.24 18.59 19.48
C VAL A 615 -3.36 17.88 18.43
N ASN A 616 -3.25 16.53 18.45
CA ASN A 616 -2.06 15.86 17.89
C ASN A 616 -2.14 14.44 17.26
N HIS A 617 -2.96 13.46 17.73
CA HIS A 617 -2.96 12.06 17.21
C HIS A 617 -4.35 11.53 16.79
N ALA A 618 -4.53 10.25 16.42
CA ALA A 618 -5.71 9.79 15.65
C ALA A 618 -6.20 8.35 15.96
N ALA A 619 -7.53 8.13 15.87
CA ALA A 619 -8.26 6.83 15.83
C ALA A 619 -9.79 7.05 15.69
N PHE A 620 -10.60 6.06 15.33
CA PHE A 620 -12.09 6.16 15.22
C PHE A 620 -12.78 4.82 15.56
N SER A 621 -14.11 4.79 15.47
CA SER A 621 -15.02 4.03 16.32
C SER A 621 -15.16 2.52 16.07
N PRO A 622 -15.76 1.80 17.05
CA PRO A 622 -16.32 0.48 16.90
C PRO A 622 -17.81 0.59 16.52
N ASN A 623 -18.72 0.10 17.38
CA ASN A 623 -20.16 0.35 17.33
C ASN A 623 -20.57 1.83 17.58
N GLY A 624 -19.64 2.79 17.48
CA GLY A 624 -19.96 4.22 17.45
C GLY A 624 -19.49 5.00 18.68
N GLN A 625 -20.43 5.56 19.45
CA GLN A 625 -20.21 6.59 20.47
C GLN A 625 -19.11 7.63 20.17
N GLN A 626 -18.00 7.61 20.91
CA GLN A 626 -17.67 8.80 21.70
C GLN A 626 -16.87 9.90 20.98
N VAL A 627 -17.42 11.13 20.89
CA VAL A 627 -16.70 12.33 20.44
C VAL A 627 -15.80 12.83 21.57
N ILE A 628 -14.49 12.56 21.44
CA ILE A 628 -13.49 12.83 22.49
C ILE A 628 -12.13 13.35 21.97
N THR A 629 -11.48 12.66 21.02
CA THR A 629 -10.12 12.86 20.46
C THR A 629 -8.94 13.05 21.40
N SER A 630 -7.76 12.72 20.86
CA SER A 630 -6.46 13.27 21.24
C SER A 630 -6.52 14.72 21.69
N SER A 631 -5.58 15.06 22.57
CA SER A 631 -5.00 16.38 22.68
C SER A 631 -3.48 16.23 22.83
N SER A 632 -2.70 17.29 22.60
CA SER A 632 -1.23 17.15 22.56
C SER A 632 -0.59 16.94 23.94
N ILE A 633 -1.22 17.50 24.99
CA ILE A 633 -0.65 17.55 26.36
C ILE A 633 -1.70 17.35 27.48
N ASP A 634 -2.97 17.78 27.33
CA ASP A 634 -3.61 18.43 28.49
C ASP A 634 -5.13 18.20 28.81
N LYS A 635 -5.60 17.00 29.27
CA LYS A 635 -6.37 16.61 30.52
C LYS A 635 -7.98 16.45 30.83
N THR A 636 -8.97 15.88 30.08
CA THR A 636 -10.48 15.73 30.39
C THR A 636 -11.27 14.58 29.66
N ALA A 637 -12.61 14.41 29.85
CA ALA A 637 -13.50 13.31 29.30
C ALA A 637 -14.99 13.71 29.01
N ARG A 638 -15.73 13.14 28.00
CA ARG A 638 -17.23 13.26 27.88
C ARG A 638 -18.02 12.23 26.99
N LEU A 639 -19.38 12.38 26.92
CA LEU A 639 -20.45 11.34 26.72
C LEU A 639 -21.64 11.75 25.78
N TRP A 640 -22.46 10.76 25.34
CA TRP A 640 -23.85 10.80 24.71
C TRP A 640 -24.22 11.12 23.19
N ASP A 641 -23.74 10.41 22.12
CA ASP A 641 -24.41 9.96 20.83
C ASP A 641 -24.36 10.51 19.30
N THR A 642 -24.08 11.77 18.88
CA THR A 642 -23.93 12.50 17.51
C THR A 642 -24.95 13.33 16.47
N VAL A 643 -26.11 14.14 16.44
CA VAL A 643 -27.11 15.13 17.18
C VAL A 643 -27.11 16.60 16.61
N SER A 644 -27.65 17.63 17.35
CA SER A 644 -27.40 19.11 17.16
C SER A 644 -27.53 20.00 18.46
N GLY A 645 -26.61 20.96 18.79
CA GLY A 645 -26.58 21.81 20.04
C GLY A 645 -25.27 21.89 20.95
N GLN A 646 -25.36 22.27 22.25
CA GLN A 646 -24.24 22.80 23.11
C GLN A 646 -23.67 21.89 24.27
N LEU A 647 -22.56 22.32 24.89
CA LEU A 647 -22.09 22.17 26.29
C LEU A 647 -22.49 20.92 27.16
N PHE A 648 -21.56 20.14 27.73
CA PHE A 648 -21.85 19.18 28.83
C PHE A 648 -20.69 19.01 29.86
N ALA A 649 -20.80 18.17 30.93
CA ALA A 649 -19.97 18.14 32.16
C ALA A 649 -19.05 16.90 32.42
N THR A 650 -18.18 16.97 33.46
CA THR A 650 -17.01 16.08 33.76
C THR A 650 -16.52 16.21 35.25
N LEU A 651 -15.49 15.43 35.69
CA LEU A 651 -15.25 15.03 37.12
C LEU A 651 -13.88 15.32 37.86
N GLN A 652 -12.83 15.85 37.21
CA GLN A 652 -11.43 16.10 37.72
C GLN A 652 -10.59 14.93 38.32
N GLY A 653 -9.25 14.85 38.12
CA GLY A 653 -8.41 13.96 38.98
C GLY A 653 -6.87 14.01 38.97
N HIS A 654 -6.26 14.73 38.04
CA HIS A 654 -5.41 13.99 37.11
C HIS A 654 -4.22 15.04 36.69
N THR A 655 -2.97 14.75 36.17
CA THR A 655 -1.75 15.65 36.13
C THR A 655 -0.75 15.67 34.93
N ASP A 656 -0.74 14.78 33.92
CA ASP A 656 0.19 14.97 32.77
C ASP A 656 -0.30 14.55 31.35
N SER A 657 0.51 13.88 30.51
CA SER A 657 0.46 13.91 29.02
C SER A 657 0.28 12.53 28.33
N VAL A 658 0.29 12.46 26.99
CA VAL A 658 -0.28 11.35 26.17
C VAL A 658 0.22 11.31 24.72
N ARG A 659 -0.05 10.21 23.97
CA ARG A 659 -0.17 10.11 22.48
C ARG A 659 -1.11 8.96 22.03
N TYR A 660 -1.31 8.85 20.70
CA TYR A 660 -2.21 7.98 19.89
C TYR A 660 -2.89 6.76 20.54
N ALA A 661 -4.22 6.55 20.31
CA ALA A 661 -4.97 5.30 20.50
C ALA A 661 -6.46 5.34 20.09
N ALA A 662 -7.06 4.16 19.90
CA ALA A 662 -8.47 3.87 19.75
C ALA A 662 -9.18 3.71 21.14
N PHE A 663 -10.45 3.32 21.30
CA PHE A 663 -11.46 2.68 20.45
C PHE A 663 -11.30 1.17 20.24
N SER A 664 -12.43 0.46 20.26
CA SER A 664 -12.38 -0.98 20.54
C SER A 664 -13.62 -1.76 20.09
N PRO A 665 -13.53 -2.69 19.10
CA PRO A 665 -14.69 -3.24 18.40
C PRO A 665 -15.88 -3.82 19.20
N ASP A 666 -15.65 -4.20 20.49
CA ASP A 666 -16.45 -5.91 22.66
C ASP A 666 -17.71 -5.84 23.65
N GLY A 667 -17.89 -4.85 24.55
CA GLY A 667 -19.04 -4.69 25.45
C GLY A 667 -18.76 -4.72 26.96
N HIS A 668 -17.50 -4.79 27.42
CA HIS A 668 -17.17 -4.98 28.84
C HIS A 668 -16.04 -4.08 29.37
N LYS A 669 -16.37 -2.85 29.81
CA LYS A 669 -15.51 -1.85 30.50
C LYS A 669 -14.60 -1.04 29.58
N VAL A 670 -14.10 0.09 30.09
CA VAL A 670 -12.91 0.85 29.63
C VAL A 670 -12.27 1.54 30.86
N ILE A 671 -11.15 2.27 30.72
CA ILE A 671 -10.49 3.04 31.79
C ILE A 671 -9.85 4.34 31.25
N THR A 672 -9.60 5.35 32.10
CA THR A 672 -9.22 6.73 31.71
C THR A 672 -7.84 7.14 32.27
N VAL A 673 -7.09 8.00 31.57
CA VAL A 673 -5.64 7.76 31.40
C VAL A 673 -4.74 9.00 31.15
N SER A 674 -4.15 9.55 32.21
CA SER A 674 -2.72 9.90 32.28
C SER A 674 -2.22 9.82 33.74
N ASN A 675 -0.95 10.18 33.96
CA ASN A 675 -0.09 10.27 35.14
C ASN A 675 -0.36 9.34 36.34
N ASP A 676 -1.08 8.22 36.19
CA ASP A 676 -1.64 7.51 37.35
C ASP A 676 -0.65 6.64 38.10
N THR A 677 0.17 5.86 37.40
CA THR A 677 0.83 4.62 37.87
C THR A 677 -0.07 3.51 38.41
N THR A 678 -1.28 3.80 38.87
CA THR A 678 -2.11 2.82 39.59
C THR A 678 -3.57 2.91 39.19
N ALA A 679 -3.85 3.06 37.88
CA ALA A 679 -5.20 3.09 37.34
C ALA A 679 -6.00 1.88 37.87
N ARG A 680 -7.17 2.18 38.44
CA ARG A 680 -7.68 1.47 39.62
C ARG A 680 -8.48 0.20 39.23
N LEU A 681 -9.25 -0.40 40.14
CA LEU A 681 -10.09 -1.58 39.84
C LEU A 681 -11.59 -1.21 39.85
N TRP A 682 -12.34 -1.56 38.80
CA TRP A 682 -13.66 -1.01 38.47
C TRP A 682 -14.59 -2.03 37.80
N ASN A 683 -15.85 -1.63 37.59
CA ASN A 683 -16.58 -1.92 36.36
C ASN A 683 -16.96 -0.59 35.65
N ALA A 684 -17.59 -0.66 34.49
CA ALA A 684 -18.24 0.48 33.83
C ALA A 684 -19.78 0.40 34.01
N ASP A 685 -20.53 1.23 33.26
CA ASP A 685 -21.95 1.57 33.45
C ASP A 685 -22.20 2.47 34.70
N ASN A 686 -21.15 3.08 35.24
CA ASN A 686 -21.13 3.89 36.46
C ASN A 686 -20.47 5.29 36.27
N GLY A 687 -19.38 5.61 36.99
CA GLY A 687 -18.63 6.85 36.75
C GLY A 687 -17.96 7.55 37.95
N GLN A 688 -17.25 6.82 38.83
CA GLN A 688 -15.90 7.20 39.31
C GLN A 688 -15.38 6.19 40.38
N LEU A 689 -14.58 6.60 41.37
CA LEU A 689 -13.24 6.03 41.62
C LEU A 689 -13.03 5.20 42.92
N MET A 690 -12.13 4.20 42.84
CA MET A 690 -11.69 3.22 43.86
C MET A 690 -10.16 3.32 44.19
N SER A 691 -9.53 2.24 44.71
CA SER A 691 -8.23 2.21 45.44
C SER A 691 -6.94 1.94 44.62
N THR A 692 -5.77 2.12 45.25
CA THR A 692 -4.42 2.23 44.61
C THR A 692 -3.28 1.44 45.29
N LEU A 693 -2.08 1.38 44.66
CA LEU A 693 -0.80 0.93 45.25
C LEU A 693 0.46 1.41 44.45
N GLN A 694 1.67 1.17 44.97
CA GLN A 694 2.82 2.12 44.82
C GLN A 694 4.01 1.74 43.89
N GLY A 695 4.84 2.74 43.53
CA GLY A 695 6.21 2.75 42.94
C GLY A 695 6.40 2.39 41.44
N HIS A 696 7.16 3.19 40.65
CA HIS A 696 7.92 2.84 39.40
C HIS A 696 8.74 4.07 38.82
N THR A 697 9.45 4.00 37.67
CA THR A 697 10.61 4.90 37.30
C THR A 697 10.25 6.23 36.60
N GLY A 698 9.60 7.08 37.40
CA GLY A 698 8.49 7.84 36.89
C GLY A 698 7.28 6.90 36.93
N ALA A 699 7.08 6.09 35.90
CA ALA A 699 5.77 5.52 35.64
C ALA A 699 5.65 4.10 35.03
N ILE A 700 4.69 3.77 34.13
CA ILE A 700 4.06 2.42 34.17
C ILE A 700 3.59 1.67 32.87
N GLY A 701 3.95 2.07 31.65
CA GLY A 701 3.41 1.61 30.37
C GLY A 701 2.97 2.60 29.25
N HIS A 702 2.31 2.09 28.21
CA HIS A 702 1.46 2.78 27.21
C HIS A 702 0.76 1.63 26.47
N ALA A 703 -0.57 1.53 26.53
CA ALA A 703 -1.25 0.22 26.48
C ALA A 703 -2.68 0.24 25.90
N SER A 704 -2.86 0.69 24.66
CA SER A 704 -4.10 0.38 23.92
C SER A 704 -4.27 -1.14 23.81
N PHE A 705 -5.50 -1.63 23.90
CA PHE A 705 -5.87 -3.03 23.67
C PHE A 705 -7.39 -3.13 23.43
N SER A 706 -7.86 -3.80 22.35
CA SER A 706 -9.15 -3.37 21.76
C SER A 706 -10.26 -4.43 21.54
N LEU A 707 -9.95 -5.72 21.74
CA LEU A 707 -10.71 -6.90 21.21
C LEU A 707 -11.10 -8.35 22.00
N ASP A 708 -10.23 -9.83 23.52
CA ASP A 708 -9.16 -10.29 24.50
C ASP A 708 -9.14 -9.57 25.86
N GLY A 709 -8.09 -8.83 26.21
CA GLY A 709 -8.04 -8.18 27.52
C GLY A 709 -7.93 -9.11 28.73
N ARG A 710 -7.68 -10.40 28.49
CA ARG A 710 -7.22 -11.35 29.51
C ARG A 710 -5.69 -11.42 29.50
N ARG A 711 -5.02 -10.35 29.04
CA ARG A 711 -3.58 -10.01 29.07
C ARG A 711 -3.45 -8.62 28.38
N VAL A 712 -2.39 -7.86 28.66
CA VAL A 712 -2.05 -6.61 27.95
C VAL A 712 -0.56 -6.24 28.12
N VAL A 713 -0.09 -5.35 27.24
CA VAL A 713 1.31 -4.96 27.02
C VAL A 713 1.51 -3.43 27.14
N THR A 714 2.69 -2.98 27.55
CA THR A 714 2.95 -1.59 28.00
C THR A 714 4.43 -1.17 27.78
N ALA A 715 4.77 0.12 27.60
CA ALA A 715 6.12 0.62 27.24
C ALA A 715 6.77 1.62 28.25
N SER A 716 8.13 1.71 28.37
CA SER A 716 8.98 2.96 28.38
C SER A 716 10.37 3.06 29.07
N SER A 717 10.48 3.85 30.17
CA SER A 717 11.21 5.15 30.17
C SER A 717 12.58 5.26 30.85
N ASP A 718 12.76 4.84 32.11
CA ASP A 718 14.07 4.87 32.78
C ASP A 718 14.54 3.46 33.14
N LYS A 719 13.64 2.46 33.32
CA LYS A 719 13.99 1.03 33.55
C LYS A 719 13.02 -0.01 32.98
N THR A 720 11.80 0.29 32.54
CA THR A 720 10.76 -0.72 32.22
C THR A 720 9.89 -0.57 30.90
N ALA A 721 8.82 -1.38 30.73
CA ALA A 721 7.87 -1.61 29.59
C ALA A 721 7.20 -2.98 29.91
N ARG A 722 5.91 -3.15 30.23
CA ARG A 722 5.36 -4.37 30.89
C ARG A 722 4.47 -5.32 30.06
N VAL A 723 4.36 -6.57 30.51
CA VAL A 723 3.20 -7.49 30.36
C VAL A 723 2.91 -8.14 31.73
N TRP A 724 1.73 -8.75 31.95
CA TRP A 724 1.37 -9.52 33.16
C TRP A 724 0.43 -10.69 32.81
N ASP A 725 0.27 -11.65 33.74
CA ASP A 725 -0.82 -12.64 33.75
C ASP A 725 -2.15 -11.99 34.18
N THR A 726 -3.27 -12.69 34.04
CA THR A 726 -4.63 -12.15 34.17
C THR A 726 -5.49 -12.76 35.29
N GLU A 727 -5.29 -14.02 35.74
CA GLU A 727 -6.11 -14.64 36.81
C GLU A 727 -5.33 -15.28 37.98
N SER A 728 -3.98 -15.23 38.02
CA SER A 728 -3.17 -15.91 39.06
C SER A 728 -2.07 -15.02 39.68
N GLY A 729 -0.90 -15.61 40.01
CA GLY A 729 0.26 -14.92 40.55
C GLY A 729 1.52 -15.78 40.42
N GLN A 730 2.44 -15.39 39.55
CA GLN A 730 3.59 -16.19 39.10
C GLN A 730 4.82 -15.31 38.80
N LEU A 731 5.94 -15.88 38.32
CA LEU A 731 7.20 -15.16 38.12
C LEU A 731 7.99 -15.68 36.91
N ILE A 732 8.06 -14.91 35.81
CA ILE A 732 8.92 -15.17 34.63
C ILE A 732 9.54 -13.87 34.05
N VAL A 733 9.35 -13.58 32.76
CA VAL A 733 10.12 -12.68 31.85
C VAL A 733 9.83 -11.16 32.01
N THR A 734 9.76 -10.39 30.90
CA THR A 734 9.88 -8.94 30.67
C THR A 734 10.58 -8.86 29.31
N LEU A 735 10.21 -8.05 28.32
CA LEU A 735 11.18 -7.73 27.28
C LEU A 735 12.03 -6.55 27.75
N LYS A 736 13.28 -6.87 28.12
CA LYS A 736 14.43 -5.95 28.24
C LYS A 736 15.38 -6.23 27.06
N GLY A 737 16.36 -5.36 26.80
CA GLY A 737 17.47 -5.67 25.87
C GLY A 737 17.80 -4.64 24.81
N HIS A 738 17.89 -3.37 25.17
CA HIS A 738 18.46 -2.27 24.38
C HIS A 738 19.35 -1.46 25.32
N GLU A 739 20.21 -0.62 24.74
CA GLU A 739 21.03 0.33 25.47
C GLU A 739 20.20 1.45 26.11
N ASN A 740 19.04 1.82 25.53
CA ASN A 740 18.00 2.63 26.18
C ASN A 740 16.58 1.99 26.02
N GLY A 741 15.52 2.65 25.54
CA GLY A 741 14.15 2.07 25.63
C GLY A 741 12.97 2.76 24.93
N ILE A 742 11.74 2.65 25.47
CA ILE A 742 10.60 1.90 24.88
C ILE A 742 9.37 2.74 24.42
N ASN A 743 8.88 2.60 23.18
CA ASN A 743 7.98 3.59 22.53
C ASN A 743 6.47 3.29 22.43
N TYR A 744 6.08 2.14 21.86
CA TYR A 744 4.83 1.92 21.12
C TYR A 744 4.35 0.48 21.30
N ALA A 745 3.24 0.26 21.99
CA ALA A 745 2.67 -1.09 22.16
C ALA A 745 1.58 -1.44 21.13
N GLU A 746 1.55 -2.68 20.66
CA GLU A 746 0.61 -3.19 19.63
C GLU A 746 0.54 -4.74 19.67
N PHE A 747 -0.36 -5.37 18.92
CA PHE A 747 -0.71 -6.79 18.90
C PHE A 747 -0.82 -7.26 17.44
N SER A 748 -0.43 -8.49 17.08
CA SER A 748 -0.51 -8.92 15.66
C SER A 748 -1.82 -9.64 15.28
N PRO A 749 -2.09 -9.79 13.97
CA PRO A 749 -3.26 -10.48 13.43
C PRO A 749 -3.05 -11.97 13.15
N ASP A 750 -1.88 -12.35 12.59
CA ASP A 750 -1.41 -13.75 12.65
C ASP A 750 -1.36 -14.25 14.10
N GLY A 751 -1.26 -13.32 15.06
CA GLY A 751 -1.11 -13.54 16.48
C GLY A 751 0.28 -14.03 16.83
N GLN A 752 1.26 -13.93 15.93
CA GLN A 752 2.62 -14.43 16.07
C GLN A 752 3.68 -13.31 15.88
N GLN A 753 3.79 -12.71 14.69
CA GLN A 753 4.83 -11.72 14.36
C GLN A 753 4.31 -10.26 14.48
N VAL A 754 4.99 -9.44 15.29
CA VAL A 754 4.60 -8.06 15.63
C VAL A 754 5.84 -7.14 15.63
N VAL A 755 5.79 -5.92 15.08
CA VAL A 755 7.04 -5.12 14.83
C VAL A 755 6.83 -3.60 14.69
N THR A 756 7.92 -2.84 14.87
CA THR A 756 8.00 -1.36 14.93
C THR A 756 9.33 -0.84 14.34
N ALA A 757 9.47 0.47 14.11
CA ALA A 757 10.78 1.14 14.25
C ALA A 757 10.70 2.63 14.59
N ASP A 758 11.72 3.05 15.34
CA ASP A 758 11.61 4.16 16.29
C ASP A 758 12.98 4.87 16.46
N GLY A 759 13.28 5.56 17.58
CA GLY A 759 14.21 6.73 17.59
C GLY A 759 15.71 6.66 17.98
N PHE A 760 16.12 7.48 18.94
CA PHE A 760 17.52 7.66 19.40
C PHE A 760 17.48 8.39 20.75
N TYR A 761 18.11 7.87 21.81
CA TYR A 761 17.94 8.45 23.15
C TYR A 761 18.87 9.63 23.48
N GLY A 762 20.19 9.44 23.41
CA GLY A 762 21.17 10.44 23.87
C GLY A 762 22.60 9.89 23.93
N ASP A 763 23.25 10.03 25.09
CA ASP A 763 24.64 9.59 25.35
C ASP A 763 24.92 8.09 25.09
N SER A 764 23.87 7.29 24.89
CA SER A 764 23.88 5.98 24.25
C SER A 764 22.50 5.68 23.66
N ALA A 765 22.42 4.78 22.68
CA ALA A 765 21.18 4.27 22.11
C ALA A 765 21.43 2.96 21.36
N ASP A 766 20.37 2.16 21.15
CA ASP A 766 20.39 0.98 20.30
C ASP A 766 20.22 1.38 18.80
N ASN A 767 19.31 2.32 18.47
CA ASN A 767 19.28 3.15 17.24
C ASN A 767 18.85 2.46 15.92
N THR A 768 17.81 1.61 15.91
CA THR A 768 17.70 0.52 14.89
C THR A 768 16.31 0.02 14.38
N ALA A 769 15.98 0.22 13.09
CA ALA A 769 14.72 -0.24 12.47
C ALA A 769 14.64 -1.73 12.12
N ARG A 770 13.46 -2.37 12.28
CA ARG A 770 13.36 -3.83 12.58
C ARG A 770 12.32 -4.67 11.82
N LEU A 771 12.57 -5.97 11.74
CA LEU A 771 11.64 -7.07 11.38
C LEU A 771 11.40 -7.97 12.62
N TRP A 772 10.40 -8.87 12.63
CA TRP A 772 10.35 -10.00 13.57
C TRP A 772 10.07 -11.39 12.91
N ASP A 773 10.54 -12.50 13.49
CA ASP A 773 10.61 -13.84 12.89
C ASP A 773 10.59 -15.00 13.94
N ALA A 774 10.61 -16.24 13.44
CA ALA A 774 11.13 -17.49 14.01
C ALA A 774 10.42 -18.13 15.23
N PHE A 775 9.30 -17.58 15.70
CA PHE A 775 8.41 -18.15 16.74
C PHE A 775 9.08 -18.54 18.07
N SER A 776 9.78 -19.67 18.10
CA SER A 776 10.53 -20.28 19.20
C SER A 776 11.11 -19.29 20.22
N GLY A 777 12.20 -18.60 19.83
CA GLY A 777 12.53 -17.26 20.30
C GLY A 777 12.92 -17.04 21.77
N GLN A 778 13.25 -15.78 22.07
CA GLN A 778 13.76 -15.33 23.38
C GLN A 778 13.74 -13.78 23.54
N GLN A 779 13.10 -13.05 22.62
CA GLN A 779 13.86 -12.11 21.76
C GLN A 779 15.14 -12.79 21.23
N LEU A 780 15.07 -13.65 20.21
CA LEU A 780 16.29 -14.25 19.63
C LEU A 780 16.98 -13.27 18.68
N ALA A 781 16.34 -12.91 17.57
CA ALA A 781 17.00 -12.17 16.51
C ALA A 781 17.10 -10.69 16.81
N ILE A 782 18.05 -10.09 16.12
CA ILE A 782 18.43 -8.71 16.11
C ILE A 782 18.99 -8.38 14.70
N LEU A 783 19.21 -9.30 13.76
CA LEU A 783 20.06 -9.06 12.56
C LEU A 783 19.51 -8.09 11.45
N GLN A 784 19.29 -6.79 11.65
CA GLN A 784 20.33 -5.73 11.64
C GLN A 784 20.94 -5.46 10.26
N GLY A 785 20.51 -4.41 9.56
CA GLY A 785 21.02 -4.05 8.22
C GLY A 785 21.58 -2.64 7.99
N HIS A 786 21.25 -1.67 8.85
CA HIS A 786 21.06 -0.28 8.45
C HIS A 786 21.72 0.69 9.45
N LEU A 787 22.99 1.09 9.25
CA LEU A 787 23.84 1.58 10.34
C LEU A 787 23.48 2.96 11.01
N SER A 788 22.48 3.73 10.54
CA SER A 788 21.78 4.85 11.23
C SER A 788 20.57 5.46 10.43
N PHE A 789 19.97 6.54 10.98
CA PHE A 789 18.97 7.49 10.43
C PHE A 789 17.61 6.94 9.92
N LEU A 790 17.16 5.84 10.50
CA LEU A 790 16.12 4.96 9.99
C LEU A 790 14.71 5.19 10.55
N LYS A 791 13.68 5.05 9.70
CA LYS A 791 12.48 5.94 9.79
C LYS A 791 11.10 5.29 9.98
N HIS A 792 10.95 3.95 9.98
CA HIS A 792 9.82 3.14 10.51
C HIS A 792 9.98 1.65 10.08
N ALA A 793 9.21 0.70 10.66
CA ALA A 793 9.10 -0.68 10.16
C ALA A 793 7.93 -1.52 10.74
N GLU A 794 7.04 -2.06 9.88
CA GLU A 794 5.77 -2.71 10.26
C GLU A 794 5.40 -3.89 9.31
N PHE A 795 4.38 -4.73 9.61
CA PHE A 795 4.12 -6.05 8.95
C PHE A 795 2.72 -6.27 8.34
N SER A 796 2.64 -6.68 7.05
CA SER A 796 1.38 -7.00 6.32
C SER A 796 1.44 -8.29 5.48
N ALA A 797 0.51 -9.19 5.76
CA ALA A 797 -0.02 -10.29 4.93
C ALA A 797 0.94 -11.34 4.35
N ASP A 798 0.51 -12.60 4.30
CA ASP A 798 1.04 -13.73 3.52
C ASP A 798 2.51 -14.20 3.72
N GLY A 799 3.48 -13.33 4.04
CA GLY A 799 4.79 -13.72 4.57
C GLY A 799 5.98 -13.83 3.60
N LYS A 800 6.33 -12.77 2.85
CA LYS A 800 7.54 -12.69 1.99
C LYS A 800 8.10 -11.26 1.73
N LYS A 801 9.40 -11.06 1.96
CA LYS A 801 10.28 -9.96 1.48
C LYS A 801 10.21 -8.60 2.21
N VAL A 802 11.33 -7.86 2.10
CA VAL A 802 11.60 -6.51 2.61
C VAL A 802 12.61 -5.78 1.70
N VAL A 803 12.58 -4.44 1.58
CA VAL A 803 13.58 -3.62 0.84
C VAL A 803 13.90 -2.31 1.57
N THR A 804 15.19 -1.91 1.62
CA THR A 804 15.78 -1.17 2.77
C THR A 804 16.88 -0.14 2.41
N ALA A 805 17.29 0.69 3.39
CA ALA A 805 18.40 1.67 3.28
C ALA A 805 18.90 2.17 4.66
N SER A 806 19.80 3.17 4.75
CA SER A 806 20.33 3.71 6.05
C SER A 806 20.87 5.17 6.09
N ASN A 807 22.20 5.47 6.11
CA ASN A 807 22.91 6.79 6.04
C ASN A 807 24.49 6.75 5.93
N ASP A 808 25.08 6.15 4.87
CA ASP A 808 26.45 6.36 4.28
C ASP A 808 26.76 5.46 3.05
N GLY A 809 26.91 4.12 3.12
CA GLY A 809 27.17 3.33 1.88
C GLY A 809 27.20 1.78 1.80
N THR A 810 26.31 1.01 2.53
CA THR A 810 25.32 -1.66 3.02
C THR A 810 25.08 -2.88 1.99
N ALA A 811 26.11 -3.59 1.52
CA ALA A 811 26.03 -4.50 0.38
C ALA A 811 25.46 -5.89 0.74
N ARG A 812 24.12 -6.03 0.72
CA ARG A 812 23.37 -7.27 1.02
C ARG A 812 22.11 -7.37 0.13
N LEU A 813 21.56 -8.57 -0.10
CA LEU A 813 20.26 -8.80 -0.77
C LEU A 813 19.83 -10.26 -0.56
N TRP A 814 18.56 -10.52 -0.22
CA TRP A 814 18.03 -11.85 0.10
C TRP A 814 16.99 -12.39 -0.91
N ASP A 815 16.93 -13.73 -1.00
CA ASP A 815 15.89 -14.61 -1.55
C ASP A 815 15.16 -15.34 -0.39
N THR A 816 14.11 -16.09 -0.70
CA THR A 816 13.33 -16.98 0.18
C THR A 816 14.10 -18.06 0.97
N THR A 817 15.23 -18.59 0.49
CA THR A 817 15.66 -19.96 0.90
C THR A 817 16.40 -20.09 2.25
N ASN A 818 17.74 -20.03 2.28
CA ASN A 818 18.58 -20.18 3.48
C ASN A 818 19.96 -19.50 3.36
N GLY A 819 20.47 -18.98 4.49
CA GLY A 819 21.44 -17.87 4.53
C GLY A 819 22.79 -18.11 3.85
N GLN A 820 23.27 -17.12 3.08
CA GLN A 820 24.54 -17.17 2.34
C GLN A 820 25.06 -15.75 2.01
N LEU A 821 26.07 -15.65 1.15
CA LEU A 821 26.29 -14.53 0.24
C LEU A 821 27.02 -15.07 -1.00
N LEU A 822 26.76 -14.51 -2.19
CA LEU A 822 27.39 -14.95 -3.46
C LEU A 822 27.83 -13.78 -4.37
N PHE A 823 27.14 -12.64 -4.35
CA PHE A 823 27.37 -11.54 -5.30
C PHE A 823 27.37 -10.16 -4.63
N ILE A 824 28.08 -9.20 -5.23
CA ILE A 824 28.02 -7.76 -4.90
C ILE A 824 27.99 -6.98 -6.22
N LEU A 825 27.28 -5.85 -6.25
CA LEU A 825 27.30 -4.86 -7.32
C LEU A 825 27.35 -3.45 -6.71
N LEU A 826 27.85 -2.47 -7.47
CA LEU A 826 28.16 -1.13 -6.94
C LEU A 826 27.51 -0.01 -7.77
N GLY A 827 27.19 1.10 -7.09
CA GLY A 827 26.44 2.24 -7.64
C GLY A 827 25.86 3.22 -6.60
N HIS A 828 26.16 3.05 -5.29
CA HIS A 828 25.88 4.01 -4.23
C HIS A 828 26.58 5.36 -4.47
N THR A 829 25.92 6.34 -5.10
CA THR A 829 26.29 7.75 -4.99
C THR A 829 25.54 8.44 -3.84
N GLN A 830 24.31 8.01 -3.50
CA GLN A 830 23.48 8.54 -2.41
C GLN A 830 22.28 7.59 -2.01
N PRO A 831 21.32 8.01 -1.15
CA PRO A 831 20.29 7.17 -0.48
C PRO A 831 19.17 6.44 -1.25
N VAL A 832 18.38 5.64 -0.50
CA VAL A 832 17.36 4.67 -0.98
C VAL A 832 16.24 4.45 0.07
N SER A 833 15.19 3.67 -0.24
CA SER A 833 13.82 4.05 0.13
C SER A 833 12.88 3.07 0.86
N HIS A 834 11.75 3.65 1.30
CA HIS A 834 10.76 3.10 2.24
C HIS A 834 9.64 2.27 1.64
N ALA A 835 9.63 0.96 1.91
CA ALA A 835 8.47 0.10 1.63
C ALA A 835 7.40 0.22 2.73
N THR A 836 6.15 -0.08 2.38
CA THR A 836 5.01 -0.22 3.31
C THR A 836 4.05 -1.22 2.69
N PHE A 837 4.26 -2.51 2.93
CA PHE A 837 3.42 -3.57 2.34
C PHE A 837 1.97 -3.43 2.79
N SER A 838 1.03 -3.41 1.87
CA SER A 838 -0.33 -2.91 2.12
C SER A 838 -1.42 -3.68 1.36
N PRO A 839 -2.64 -3.23 0.96
CA PRO A 839 -3.77 -4.10 0.57
C PRO A 839 -3.73 -4.71 -0.85
N ASP A 840 -4.58 -5.70 -1.12
CA ASP A 840 -5.13 -6.28 -2.39
C ASP A 840 -4.35 -7.32 -3.27
N GLY A 841 -3.45 -8.17 -2.72
CA GLY A 841 -2.70 -9.20 -3.50
C GLY A 841 -1.15 -9.12 -3.39
N GLN A 842 -0.39 -8.97 -4.51
CA GLN A 842 1.04 -8.54 -4.51
C GLN A 842 1.49 -7.59 -5.68
N LYS A 843 1.89 -6.34 -5.37
CA LYS A 843 2.79 -5.35 -6.05
C LYS A 843 3.40 -4.45 -4.95
N VAL A 844 4.46 -3.67 -5.21
CA VAL A 844 5.29 -2.97 -4.19
C VAL A 844 5.63 -1.53 -4.66
N ALA A 845 6.38 -0.72 -3.90
CA ALA A 845 7.05 0.57 -4.21
C ALA A 845 8.03 0.94 -3.08
N THR A 846 8.77 2.06 -3.17
CA THR A 846 9.52 2.64 -2.05
C THR A 846 9.64 4.19 -2.06
N ALA A 847 9.40 4.84 -0.91
CA ALA A 847 9.44 6.30 -0.72
C ALA A 847 10.85 6.91 -0.55
N SER A 848 11.18 7.90 -1.36
CA SER A 848 12.51 8.45 -1.68
C SER A 848 12.46 9.97 -1.92
N LEU A 849 13.34 10.77 -1.27
CA LEU A 849 13.89 11.99 -1.88
C LEU A 849 15.17 11.69 -2.71
N ASP A 850 15.19 10.55 -3.41
CA ASP A 850 16.26 10.16 -4.34
C ASP A 850 15.98 10.69 -5.75
N ASN A 851 17.03 11.22 -6.38
CA ASN A 851 17.13 11.61 -7.78
C ASN A 851 16.63 10.51 -8.70
N THR A 852 16.66 9.24 -8.29
CA THR A 852 16.51 8.11 -9.20
C THR A 852 15.41 7.08 -8.94
N VAL A 853 15.48 6.26 -7.89
CA VAL A 853 14.69 5.03 -7.60
C VAL A 853 13.50 4.82 -8.57
N ARG A 854 13.69 3.91 -9.55
CA ARG A 854 13.48 4.18 -11.00
C ARG A 854 12.37 3.33 -11.65
N LEU A 855 11.11 3.61 -11.31
CA LEU A 855 9.84 3.09 -11.86
C LEU A 855 9.87 1.58 -12.20
N TRP A 856 9.93 0.81 -11.13
CA TRP A 856 10.08 -0.63 -11.02
C TRP A 856 8.97 -1.50 -11.67
N ASP A 857 9.29 -2.58 -12.38
CA ASP A 857 8.47 -3.80 -12.39
C ASP A 857 9.28 -5.09 -12.11
N THR A 858 9.54 -5.98 -13.06
CA THR A 858 9.61 -7.44 -12.78
C THR A 858 10.98 -8.06 -12.38
N ASN A 859 11.50 -7.83 -11.16
CA ASN A 859 12.53 -8.71 -10.54
C ASN A 859 12.54 -8.81 -8.99
N ASN A 860 13.29 -7.98 -8.25
CA ASN A 860 13.51 -8.12 -6.78
C ASN A 860 13.74 -6.78 -6.01
N GLY A 861 12.69 -6.00 -5.66
CA GLY A 861 12.72 -4.67 -5.01
C GLY A 861 13.58 -3.54 -5.66
N LYS A 862 14.39 -3.82 -6.71
CA LYS A 862 15.68 -3.15 -7.09
C LYS A 862 15.92 -2.67 -8.56
N LEU A 863 16.99 -1.87 -8.73
CA LEU A 863 17.42 -1.08 -9.91
C LEU A 863 17.90 -1.76 -11.20
N LEU A 864 18.10 -0.96 -12.27
CA LEU A 864 18.89 -1.29 -13.47
C LEU A 864 19.70 -0.11 -14.07
N ASP A 865 19.01 0.91 -14.61
CA ASP A 865 19.55 1.83 -15.65
C ASP A 865 19.17 3.31 -15.40
N ILE A 866 19.46 4.26 -16.30
CA ILE A 866 19.32 5.73 -16.11
C ILE A 866 18.06 6.31 -16.80
N LEU A 867 17.33 7.19 -16.10
CA LEU A 867 16.04 7.77 -16.51
C LEU A 867 16.03 9.33 -16.39
N GLN A 868 14.86 9.95 -16.63
CA GLN A 868 14.50 11.37 -16.42
C GLN A 868 13.11 11.39 -15.72
N GLY A 869 12.74 12.38 -14.88
CA GLY A 869 11.78 12.13 -13.78
C GLY A 869 11.00 13.29 -13.14
N HIS A 870 11.26 13.69 -11.88
CA HIS A 870 10.44 14.73 -11.23
C HIS A 870 11.01 15.52 -10.02
N THR A 871 10.68 15.16 -8.77
CA THR A 871 10.08 16.14 -7.84
C THR A 871 10.97 17.09 -7.02
N ASP A 872 12.11 16.65 -6.48
CA ASP A 872 12.78 17.13 -5.26
C ASP A 872 11.85 17.35 -4.05
N GLN A 873 11.81 16.41 -3.10
CA GLN A 873 11.29 16.63 -1.75
C GLN A 873 10.54 15.46 -1.04
N VAL A 874 10.57 14.22 -1.53
CA VAL A 874 9.48 13.21 -1.38
C VAL A 874 9.55 12.15 -0.25
N GLY A 875 8.40 11.80 0.35
CA GLY A 875 8.05 10.39 0.65
C GLY A 875 7.49 10.03 2.04
N TYR A 876 6.28 9.42 2.05
CA TYR A 876 5.64 8.62 3.12
C TYR A 876 4.52 7.74 2.50
N VAL A 877 3.93 6.77 3.22
CA VAL A 877 2.59 6.18 2.97
C VAL A 877 2.03 5.39 4.19
N ALA A 878 0.70 5.25 4.29
CA ALA A 878 -0.08 4.39 5.21
C ALA A 878 -1.37 3.91 4.47
N PHE A 879 -2.17 2.96 4.99
CA PHE A 879 -3.33 2.39 4.25
C PHE A 879 -4.40 1.68 5.12
N SER A 880 -5.60 1.45 4.56
CA SER A 880 -6.69 0.56 5.08
C SER A 880 -6.88 -0.73 4.23
N PRO A 881 -7.82 -1.64 4.55
CA PRO A 881 -7.98 -2.96 3.89
C PRO A 881 -9.12 -3.07 2.85
N ASN A 882 -8.78 -3.23 1.56
CA ASN A 882 -9.51 -3.93 0.46
C ASN A 882 -9.14 -3.50 -0.98
N GLY A 883 -8.38 -2.41 -1.17
CA GLY A 883 -8.43 -1.62 -2.43
C GLY A 883 -7.09 -1.12 -3.01
N GLN A 884 -7.12 0.04 -3.70
CA GLN A 884 -6.06 0.53 -4.62
C GLN A 884 -5.73 2.07 -4.54
N ARG A 885 -6.18 2.81 -3.51
CA ARG A 885 -6.45 4.27 -3.56
C ARG A 885 -5.73 5.16 -2.52
N ILE A 886 -4.85 6.09 -2.92
CA ILE A 886 -3.83 6.77 -2.07
C ILE A 886 -4.19 8.20 -1.57
N ILE A 887 -3.38 8.73 -0.65
CA ILE A 887 -3.18 10.14 -0.24
C ILE A 887 -1.69 10.39 0.06
N SER A 888 -1.20 11.62 -0.09
CA SER A 888 0.05 12.10 0.55
C SER A 888 -0.07 13.52 1.11
N THR A 889 0.87 14.04 1.91
CA THR A 889 0.67 15.26 2.72
C THR A 889 1.90 16.20 2.83
N SER A 890 1.76 17.28 3.60
CA SER A 890 2.40 18.59 3.38
C SER A 890 3.88 18.71 3.71
N SER A 891 4.57 19.69 3.12
CA SER A 891 5.77 20.29 3.72
C SER A 891 6.04 21.72 3.24
N GLY A 892 6.15 21.98 1.93
CA GLY A 892 6.73 23.27 1.48
C GLY A 892 6.45 23.83 0.08
N ASP A 893 5.63 23.20 -0.78
CA ASP A 893 5.26 23.81 -2.08
C ASP A 893 3.82 23.50 -2.55
N ASP A 894 2.93 23.12 -1.64
CA ASP A 894 1.59 22.60 -1.95
C ASP A 894 1.58 21.27 -2.72
N THR A 895 2.70 20.53 -2.71
CA THR A 895 2.75 19.17 -3.26
C THR A 895 3.06 18.10 -2.20
N ALA A 896 2.77 16.86 -2.57
CA ALA A 896 3.14 15.63 -1.88
C ALA A 896 3.38 14.54 -2.93
N ARG A 897 4.01 13.39 -2.64
CA ARG A 897 4.18 12.28 -3.61
C ARG A 897 4.28 10.94 -2.85
N LEU A 898 3.63 9.84 -3.24
CA LEU A 898 2.67 9.62 -4.34
C LEU A 898 3.21 9.70 -5.79
N TRP A 899 3.22 8.57 -6.52
CA TRP A 899 3.59 8.51 -7.96
C TRP A 899 3.01 7.28 -8.66
N ASP A 900 3.23 7.21 -9.96
CA ASP A 900 2.71 6.23 -10.93
C ASP A 900 3.57 4.95 -11.06
N VAL A 901 2.92 3.84 -11.48
CA VAL A 901 3.50 2.97 -12.51
C VAL A 901 2.62 2.98 -13.73
N ASP A 902 1.56 2.16 -13.75
CA ASP A 902 0.82 1.80 -14.95
C ASP A 902 -0.32 2.79 -15.26
N SER A 903 0.08 4.06 -15.27
CA SER A 903 -0.73 5.25 -15.00
C SER A 903 -0.25 6.42 -15.87
N ARG A 904 0.99 6.86 -15.60
CA ARG A 904 1.92 7.72 -16.36
C ARG A 904 1.40 9.14 -16.71
N GLN A 905 0.77 9.89 -15.78
CA GLN A 905 0.01 11.13 -16.10
C GLN A 905 -0.40 12.16 -14.98
N LEU A 906 0.27 12.27 -13.83
CA LEU A 906 0.24 13.39 -12.83
C LEU A 906 -1.08 13.76 -12.07
N LEU A 907 -1.14 13.49 -10.76
CA LEU A 907 -2.31 13.35 -9.85
C LEU A 907 -3.14 14.59 -9.47
N ALA A 908 -2.58 15.78 -9.17
CA ALA A 908 -3.36 16.88 -8.54
C ALA A 908 -3.23 18.30 -9.11
N THR A 909 -4.29 19.10 -8.87
CA THR A 909 -4.38 20.59 -8.85
C THR A 909 -5.69 20.94 -8.13
N LEU A 910 -5.70 21.87 -7.17
CA LEU A 910 -6.72 21.92 -6.10
C LEU A 910 -7.25 23.33 -5.80
N GLN A 911 -8.45 23.45 -5.22
CA GLN A 911 -9.12 24.72 -4.93
C GLN A 911 -10.03 24.67 -3.69
N GLY A 912 -10.18 25.81 -2.99
CA GLY A 912 -11.30 26.07 -2.09
C GLY A 912 -11.07 25.87 -0.59
N HIS A 913 -9.94 26.32 -0.03
CA HIS A 913 -9.90 26.97 1.30
C HIS A 913 -8.52 27.58 1.65
N THR A 914 -7.61 26.79 2.22
CA THR A 914 -6.52 27.28 3.10
C THR A 914 -5.38 26.25 3.13
N ASP A 915 -5.05 25.65 4.27
CA ASP A 915 -3.65 25.28 4.61
C ASP A 915 -3.45 23.79 4.97
N SER A 916 -2.46 23.11 4.36
CA SER A 916 -1.84 21.85 4.80
C SER A 916 -2.70 20.57 4.97
N VAL A 917 -1.99 19.45 5.19
CA VAL A 917 -2.43 18.09 5.58
C VAL A 917 -1.23 17.41 6.27
N TRP A 918 -1.39 16.48 7.23
CA TRP A 918 -0.20 15.85 7.88
C TRP A 918 -0.28 14.41 8.40
N HIS A 919 -1.32 13.61 8.11
CA HIS A 919 -1.31 12.12 8.25
C HIS A 919 -2.49 11.52 7.46
N ALA A 920 -2.81 10.23 7.64
CA ALA A 920 -4.19 9.67 7.59
C ALA A 920 -4.29 8.12 7.82
N GLU A 921 -5.45 7.64 8.31
CA GLU A 921 -5.99 6.27 8.05
C GLU A 921 -7.55 6.27 8.06
N PHE A 922 -8.23 5.41 7.27
CA PHE A 922 -9.67 5.45 6.94
C PHE A 922 -10.50 4.41 7.72
N SER A 923 -10.69 3.20 7.15
CA SER A 923 -11.82 2.32 7.48
C SER A 923 -11.93 1.05 6.62
N PRO A 924 -12.81 0.09 6.97
CA PRO A 924 -13.22 -1.00 6.08
C PRO A 924 -14.28 -0.64 5.01
N ASP A 925 -15.24 0.27 5.27
CA ASP A 925 -16.26 0.64 4.23
C ASP A 925 -15.67 1.58 3.16
N GLY A 926 -14.67 2.40 3.51
CA GLY A 926 -13.86 3.17 2.57
C GLY A 926 -14.46 4.49 2.06
N GLN A 927 -15.55 5.02 2.64
CA GLN A 927 -16.32 6.13 2.05
C GLN A 927 -16.06 7.57 2.61
N LYS A 928 -14.92 7.93 3.26
CA LYS A 928 -14.55 9.35 3.65
C LYS A 928 -13.05 9.74 3.52
N ILE A 929 -12.74 10.93 2.97
CA ILE A 929 -11.35 11.41 2.66
C ILE A 929 -10.81 12.51 3.62
N VAL A 930 -9.69 13.22 3.32
CA VAL A 930 -9.19 14.40 4.06
C VAL A 930 -8.42 15.39 3.18
N THR A 931 -8.43 16.65 3.60
CA THR A 931 -7.23 17.51 3.77
C THR A 931 -7.21 18.00 5.23
N ALA A 932 -6.27 18.84 5.71
CA ALA A 932 -6.45 19.50 7.01
C ALA A 932 -7.27 20.78 6.87
N SER A 933 -6.75 21.78 6.14
CA SER A 933 -7.26 23.15 6.11
C SER A 933 -7.10 23.83 7.46
N MET A 934 -5.87 24.24 7.78
CA MET A 934 -5.51 24.83 9.07
C MET A 934 -6.07 26.25 9.30
N ASP A 935 -7.16 26.65 8.62
CA ASP A 935 -7.86 27.90 8.90
C ASP A 935 -8.47 27.93 10.31
N GLY A 936 -8.74 26.74 10.88
CA GLY A 936 -9.31 26.52 12.21
C GLY A 936 -10.31 25.36 12.19
N THR A 937 -9.79 24.12 12.17
CA THR A 937 -10.55 22.91 11.82
C THR A 937 -10.02 21.66 12.54
N ALA A 938 -10.76 20.54 12.65
CA ALA A 938 -12.21 20.44 12.70
C ALA A 938 -13.00 20.49 11.38
N ARG A 939 -12.92 19.47 10.52
CA ARG A 939 -13.81 19.27 9.35
C ARG A 939 -14.19 17.79 9.06
N ILE A 940 -15.45 17.57 8.62
CA ILE A 940 -16.04 16.28 8.19
C ILE A 940 -15.78 15.98 6.71
N TRP A 941 -15.71 14.70 6.32
CA TRP A 941 -15.35 14.28 4.97
C TRP A 941 -16.13 13.05 4.40
N THR A 942 -16.00 12.73 3.08
CA THR A 942 -16.76 11.71 2.28
C THR A 942 -16.01 11.27 0.96
N ILE A 943 -16.32 10.14 0.29
CA ILE A 943 -15.70 9.53 -0.95
C ILE A 943 -16.76 8.83 -1.86
N PHE A 944 -16.46 8.59 -3.15
CA PHE A 944 -17.20 7.66 -4.04
C PHE A 944 -16.37 6.44 -4.48
N PRO A 945 -16.96 5.23 -4.62
CA PRO A 945 -16.23 4.02 -5.01
C PRO A 945 -15.90 3.89 -6.51
N SER A 946 -16.36 4.84 -7.36
CA SER A 946 -16.01 4.90 -8.78
C SER A 946 -16.32 6.25 -9.42
N THR A 947 -15.62 6.57 -10.52
CA THR A 947 -15.92 7.65 -11.47
C THR A 947 -17.38 7.67 -11.89
N GLN A 948 -18.01 6.51 -12.12
CA GLN A 948 -19.42 6.47 -12.50
C GLN A 948 -20.31 6.97 -11.36
N SER A 949 -20.09 6.50 -10.13
CA SER A 949 -20.84 6.99 -8.96
C SER A 949 -20.60 8.48 -8.66
N LEU A 950 -19.42 9.02 -9.00
CA LEU A 950 -19.13 10.45 -8.95
C LEU A 950 -19.95 11.24 -9.99
N ILE A 951 -19.96 10.78 -11.26
CA ILE A 951 -20.74 11.35 -12.37
C ILE A 951 -22.24 11.32 -12.05
N ASP A 952 -22.73 10.18 -11.58
CA ASP A 952 -24.13 9.98 -11.22
C ASP A 952 -24.53 10.91 -10.06
N LYS A 953 -23.64 11.13 -9.07
CA LYS A 953 -23.90 12.07 -7.97
C LYS A 953 -23.92 13.52 -8.43
N ALA A 954 -22.99 13.92 -9.29
CA ALA A 954 -22.96 15.26 -9.86
C ALA A 954 -24.20 15.54 -10.72
N ARG A 955 -24.64 14.56 -11.53
CA ARG A 955 -25.90 14.63 -12.29
C ARG A 955 -27.13 14.65 -11.39
N GLN A 956 -27.13 13.93 -10.26
CA GLN A 956 -28.21 14.02 -9.27
C GLN A 956 -28.29 15.43 -8.65
N LEU A 957 -27.15 16.07 -8.39
CA LEU A 957 -27.07 17.43 -7.82
C LEU A 957 -27.40 18.54 -8.83
N LYS A 958 -27.01 18.38 -10.11
CA LYS A 958 -27.36 19.28 -11.22
C LYS A 958 -27.64 18.47 -12.50
N PRO A 959 -28.91 18.13 -12.80
CA PRO A 959 -29.27 17.29 -13.95
C PRO A 959 -29.30 18.07 -15.28
N ARG A 960 -28.13 18.51 -15.81
CA ARG A 960 -27.97 19.03 -17.19
C ARG A 960 -26.53 19.02 -17.71
N ASP A 961 -26.37 19.08 -19.04
CA ASP A 961 -25.17 19.53 -19.77
C ASP A 961 -25.11 21.10 -19.81
N LEU A 962 -24.08 21.73 -20.39
CA LEU A 962 -23.95 23.20 -20.53
C LEU A 962 -25.04 23.86 -21.42
N THR A 963 -25.45 25.11 -21.11
CA THR A 963 -26.38 25.87 -21.99
C THR A 963 -25.67 26.39 -23.25
N PRO A 964 -26.39 26.72 -24.35
CA PRO A 964 -25.77 27.28 -25.56
C PRO A 964 -24.97 28.57 -25.31
N GLU A 965 -25.46 29.43 -24.42
CA GLU A 965 -24.78 30.67 -24.03
C GLU A 965 -23.46 30.37 -23.30
N GLN A 966 -23.46 29.37 -22.40
CA GLN A 966 -22.24 28.91 -21.72
C GLN A 966 -21.28 28.22 -22.69
N ARG A 967 -21.78 27.42 -23.64
CA ARG A 967 -20.94 26.79 -24.70
C ARG A 967 -20.22 27.83 -25.54
N LYS A 968 -20.90 28.90 -25.95
CA LYS A 968 -20.28 30.03 -26.66
C LYS A 968 -19.27 30.79 -25.80
N GLN A 969 -19.59 31.04 -24.53
CA GLN A 969 -18.66 31.67 -23.58
C GLN A 969 -17.36 30.89 -23.41
N PHE A 970 -17.42 29.57 -23.52
CA PHE A 970 -16.28 28.65 -23.38
C PHE A 970 -15.66 28.18 -24.71
N PHE A 971 -16.05 28.78 -25.85
CA PHE A 971 -15.55 28.44 -27.19
C PHE A 971 -15.77 26.96 -27.59
N LEU A 972 -16.93 26.40 -27.23
CA LEU A 972 -17.34 25.01 -27.49
C LEU A 972 -18.36 24.87 -28.64
N GLU A 973 -18.67 25.97 -29.34
CA GLU A 973 -19.59 26.08 -30.50
C GLU A 973 -18.94 26.84 -31.66
#